data_AF-A0A651ERU1-F1
#
_entry.id   AF-A0A651ERU1-F1
#
_cell.length_a   1.000
_cell.length_b   1.000
_cell.length_c   1.000
_cell.angle_alpha   90.00
_cell.angle_beta   90.00
_cell.angle_gamma   90.00
#
_symmetry.space_group_name_H-M   'P 1'
#
loop_
_entity.id
_entity.type
_entity.pdbx_description
1 polymer ?
#
loop_
_entity_poly.entity_id
_entity_poly.type
_entity_poly.pdbx_seq_one_letter_code
_entity_poly.pdbx_strand_id
1 'polypeptide(L)'
;MHHRLSHHIYFILLPGMLCCFSQSVAALENSRSGLEEPRYEMGAIAQADARLPGDRFNLGDLDGVDTPLLLEPFSLQRPLEPSLLILPDPAILAPTDLGLDSASDRSPSRESRDQGDPVVQRDSPDALSIPLESYSPDSPDSPDSPGASVPVSQVLPAPLFDDPLFDDDLPPPLPPPGELLRPIEPDAVEDPGLDSLDRIVVERFEFVGNTALSDAELEEVTRPYTNRPITLDELYEARSVVTQLYLDAGYVTSGAFIPPQPIQAGVVRMELVEGRLEGIEVRNNQRLGDRYISRRIALGADIPLNVNDMLERLQLLQLDPRIQTLTAELSAGPELGTSLLIIDVLEADTFNVIGTLDNRRSPSVGEFRQRIEIRELNVSGAGETLNLSYARTSGSDALEGRFRVFLNPQGGTLEFSTGVGMAEVIERPFNQLQIESESNFVDLTYRQPLFQTLNEELAVGITASRQQTRSILDLPVEVGGPFPLTVGGADENGYTRVVALRLFQEWLRRSSQNVFAVRSQFSLGLDALDATVNQGRPDSRFLSWRGQGQWLHLFADDALLLVRSDVQLSTDSLLSLEQFGIGGQDTVRGYRRDLLLTDNGALLSAEVRLPVWRRPRVNGLLQVAPFLDVGMGWNVSDPDPDPRTLVGGGVGLLWQQNHLNARLDWGIPFVSIEADRNTWQEHGLYFSINVSLR
;
A
#
# COMPACT_ATOMS: atom_id res chain seq x y z
N MET A 1 -4.64 15.46 50.38
CA MET A 1 -6.01 16.00 50.48
C MET A 1 -6.40 16.58 49.14
N HIS A 2 -7.48 16.06 48.59
CA HIS A 2 -8.05 16.36 47.27
C HIS A 2 -8.22 17.85 46.98
N HIS A 3 -7.99 18.26 45.72
CA HIS A 3 -8.98 19.07 45.02
C HIS A 3 -8.88 18.92 43.50
N ARG A 4 -10.06 18.69 42.91
CA ARG A 4 -10.39 18.63 41.49
C ARG A 4 -10.02 19.95 40.77
N LEU A 5 -9.57 19.85 39.52
CA LEU A 5 -9.83 20.85 38.49
C LEU A 5 -9.98 20.14 37.14
N SER A 6 -11.24 20.05 36.71
CA SER A 6 -11.67 19.75 35.35
C SER A 6 -11.42 20.99 34.49
N HIS A 7 -10.73 20.84 33.36
CA HIS A 7 -10.72 21.84 32.29
C HIS A 7 -10.94 21.14 30.95
N HIS A 8 -12.05 21.47 30.30
CA HIS A 8 -12.38 21.17 28.92
C HIS A 8 -11.40 21.89 27.97
N ILE A 9 -10.86 21.15 27.00
CA ILE A 9 -10.27 21.72 25.79
C ILE A 9 -11.23 21.39 24.65
N TYR A 10 -11.92 22.42 24.15
CA TYR A 10 -12.66 22.39 22.90
C TYR A 10 -11.66 22.36 21.74
N PHE A 11 -11.61 21.26 20.99
CA PHE A 11 -11.04 21.25 19.63
C PHE A 11 -12.16 21.62 18.65
N ILE A 12 -11.97 22.73 17.95
CA ILE A 12 -12.86 23.21 16.88
C ILE A 12 -12.61 22.32 15.66
N LEU A 13 -13.50 21.35 15.44
CA LEU A 13 -13.62 20.63 14.16
C LEU A 13 -14.53 21.45 13.25
N LEU A 14 -14.02 21.84 12.09
CA LEU A 14 -14.78 22.39 10.96
C LEU A 14 -15.75 21.32 10.42
N PRO A 15 -17.08 21.52 10.47
CA PRO A 15 -18.02 20.62 9.82
C PRO A 15 -18.35 21.18 8.42
N GLY A 16 -17.76 20.61 7.39
CA GLY A 16 -17.96 21.11 6.04
C GLY A 16 -17.49 20.18 4.93
N MET A 17 -17.69 18.86 5.06
CA MET A 17 -17.38 17.95 3.94
C MET A 17 -18.05 16.56 4.04
N LEU A 18 -19.30 16.50 4.51
CA LEU A 18 -20.11 15.27 4.49
C LEU A 18 -21.47 15.42 3.78
N CYS A 19 -21.72 16.56 3.11
CA CYS A 19 -23.04 16.84 2.50
C CYS A 19 -23.12 16.63 0.97
N CYS A 20 -22.01 16.32 0.28
CA CYS A 20 -22.02 16.23 -1.19
C CYS A 20 -22.00 14.79 -1.77
N PHE A 21 -22.01 13.74 -0.95
CA PHE A 21 -22.01 12.35 -1.46
C PHE A 21 -23.37 11.64 -1.38
N SER A 22 -24.41 12.23 -0.76
CA SER A 22 -25.74 11.60 -0.66
C SER A 22 -26.75 11.99 -1.76
N GLN A 23 -26.39 12.88 -2.70
CA GLN A 23 -27.31 13.32 -3.77
C GLN A 23 -27.06 12.68 -5.15
N SER A 24 -26.01 11.87 -5.31
CA SER A 24 -25.71 11.21 -6.60
C SER A 24 -26.29 9.80 -6.73
N VAL A 25 -26.85 9.24 -5.65
CA VAL A 25 -27.43 7.88 -5.62
C VAL A 25 -28.96 7.88 -5.83
N ALA A 26 -29.63 9.02 -5.65
CA ALA A 26 -31.09 9.13 -5.81
C ALA A 26 -31.58 9.51 -7.23
N ALA A 27 -30.68 9.67 -8.21
CA ALA A 27 -31.02 10.10 -9.57
C ALA A 27 -30.96 8.99 -10.63
N LEU A 28 -30.65 7.75 -10.25
CA LEU A 28 -30.52 6.60 -11.18
C LEU A 28 -31.65 5.57 -11.09
N GLU A 29 -32.64 5.78 -10.21
CA GLU A 29 -33.75 4.84 -9.98
C GLU A 29 -35.09 5.25 -10.62
N ASN A 30 -35.13 6.35 -11.40
CA ASN A 30 -36.38 6.88 -11.94
C ASN A 30 -36.32 7.19 -13.45
N SER A 31 -35.83 6.25 -14.26
CA SER A 31 -36.17 6.20 -15.68
C SER A 31 -35.98 4.81 -16.28
N ARG A 32 -36.98 3.93 -16.17
CA ARG A 32 -37.17 2.80 -17.10
C ARG A 32 -38.63 2.36 -17.05
N SER A 33 -39.48 3.11 -17.75
CA SER A 33 -40.78 2.64 -18.19
C SER A 33 -40.89 2.83 -19.70
N GLY A 34 -41.29 1.76 -20.39
CA GLY A 34 -41.56 1.73 -21.82
C GLY A 34 -40.36 1.38 -22.69
N LEU A 35 -40.31 0.12 -23.16
CA LEU A 35 -40.43 -0.20 -24.59
C LEU A 35 -40.38 -1.73 -24.81
N GLU A 36 -41.44 -2.16 -25.49
CA GLU A 36 -41.83 -3.40 -26.17
C GLU A 36 -40.80 -4.56 -26.37
N GLU A 37 -41.28 -5.77 -26.04
CA GLU A 37 -40.73 -7.06 -26.46
C GLU A 37 -40.77 -7.24 -28.00
N PRO A 38 -39.87 -8.09 -28.52
CA PRO A 38 -40.32 -9.09 -29.48
C PRO A 38 -39.99 -10.52 -29.01
N ARG A 39 -41.04 -11.34 -29.02
CA ARG A 39 -41.02 -12.80 -28.92
C ARG A 39 -40.16 -13.41 -30.02
N TYR A 40 -39.30 -14.37 -29.66
CA TYR A 40 -38.97 -15.51 -30.51
C TYR A 40 -38.84 -16.80 -29.69
N GLU A 41 -39.26 -17.88 -30.33
CA GLU A 41 -39.76 -19.14 -29.76
C GLU A 41 -38.70 -20.04 -29.10
N MET A 42 -39.16 -20.75 -28.06
CA MET A 42 -38.49 -21.92 -27.50
C MET A 42 -38.47 -23.10 -28.49
N GLY A 43 -37.28 -23.62 -28.76
CA GLY A 43 -37.07 -24.99 -29.20
C GLY A 43 -36.59 -25.85 -28.03
N ALA A 44 -37.44 -26.75 -27.55
CA ALA A 44 -37.10 -27.79 -26.59
C ALA A 44 -36.12 -28.82 -27.19
N ILE A 45 -35.31 -29.49 -26.35
CA ILE A 45 -35.15 -30.96 -26.30
C ILE A 45 -34.17 -31.36 -25.17
N ALA A 46 -34.64 -32.36 -24.39
CA ALA A 46 -33.94 -33.39 -23.60
C ALA A 46 -33.23 -33.02 -22.28
N GLN A 47 -33.99 -33.25 -21.20
CA GLN A 47 -33.50 -33.83 -19.94
C GLN A 47 -32.83 -35.19 -20.19
N ALA A 48 -31.68 -35.42 -19.55
CA ALA A 48 -31.16 -36.75 -19.28
C ALA A 48 -30.87 -36.87 -17.78
N ASP A 49 -31.72 -37.63 -17.11
CA ASP A 49 -31.53 -38.21 -15.79
C ASP A 49 -30.31 -39.15 -15.80
N ALA A 50 -29.42 -38.98 -14.82
CA ALA A 50 -28.54 -40.06 -14.37
C ALA A 50 -28.42 -40.00 -12.85
N ARG A 51 -29.15 -40.91 -12.18
CA ARG A 51 -28.99 -41.24 -10.77
C ARG A 51 -27.97 -42.38 -10.60
N LEU A 52 -27.32 -42.34 -9.42
CA LEU A 52 -26.66 -43.40 -8.64
C LEU A 52 -25.13 -43.56 -8.80
N PRO A 53 -24.43 -44.11 -7.78
CA PRO A 53 -24.78 -44.33 -6.37
C PRO A 53 -23.76 -43.72 -5.38
N GLY A 54 -24.15 -43.71 -4.10
CA GLY A 54 -23.23 -43.36 -3.01
C GLY A 54 -22.16 -44.42 -2.81
N ASP A 55 -20.93 -43.96 -2.61
CA ASP A 55 -19.89 -44.69 -1.92
C ASP A 55 -19.28 -43.80 -0.84
N ARG A 56 -19.26 -44.33 0.38
CA ARG A 56 -18.51 -43.81 1.50
C ARG A 56 -17.03 -43.91 1.15
N PHE A 57 -16.37 -42.79 0.89
CA PHE A 57 -14.91 -42.71 0.91
C PHE A 57 -14.47 -42.02 2.20
N ASN A 58 -13.92 -42.86 3.08
CA ASN A 58 -13.09 -42.47 4.20
C ASN A 58 -11.74 -42.01 3.62
N LEU A 59 -11.37 -40.75 3.84
CA LEU A 59 -10.03 -40.22 3.61
C LEU A 59 -9.59 -39.54 4.91
N GLY A 60 -9.05 -40.36 5.81
CA GLY A 60 -7.96 -39.90 6.67
C GLY A 60 -6.73 -39.65 5.81
N ASP A 61 -5.89 -38.76 6.30
CA ASP A 61 -4.60 -38.32 5.76
C ASP A 61 -4.69 -37.50 4.46
N LEU A 62 -4.91 -36.20 4.65
CA LEU A 62 -4.34 -35.15 3.80
C LEU A 62 -3.39 -34.30 4.65
N ASP A 63 -2.20 -34.83 4.84
CA ASP A 63 -0.99 -34.03 5.07
C ASP A 63 -0.79 -33.08 3.88
N GLY A 64 -0.41 -31.83 4.19
CA GLY A 64 0.31 -30.97 3.26
C GLY A 64 -0.56 -30.19 2.26
N VAL A 65 -1.32 -29.22 2.75
CA VAL A 65 -1.69 -28.05 1.95
C VAL A 65 -0.91 -26.86 2.51
N ASP A 66 0.34 -26.73 2.04
CA ASP A 66 1.11 -25.50 2.20
C ASP A 66 0.37 -24.38 1.47
N THR A 67 -0.38 -23.62 2.26
CA THR A 67 -1.07 -22.41 1.82
C THR A 67 -0.03 -21.31 1.88
N PRO A 68 0.26 -20.55 0.79
CA PRO A 68 1.20 -19.46 0.88
C PRO A 68 0.57 -18.37 1.76
N LEU A 69 1.16 -18.23 2.94
CA LEU A 69 0.89 -17.19 3.92
C LEU A 69 1.42 -15.84 3.40
N LEU A 70 0.92 -14.77 4.03
CA LEU A 70 1.60 -13.53 4.45
C LEU A 70 0.95 -12.24 3.90
N LEU A 71 0.33 -11.44 4.78
CA LEU A 71 -0.07 -10.07 4.46
C LEU A 71 0.07 -9.09 5.65
N GLU A 72 0.80 -7.99 5.46
CA GLU A 72 0.61 -6.72 6.19
C GLU A 72 0.09 -5.68 5.18
N PRO A 73 -1.08 -5.06 5.40
CA PRO A 73 -1.58 -4.07 4.46
C PRO A 73 -1.08 -2.67 4.86
N PHE A 74 -0.49 -1.95 3.90
CA PHE A 74 -0.10 -0.53 3.99
C PHE A 74 1.06 -0.19 4.92
N SER A 75 2.28 -0.51 4.51
CA SER A 75 3.46 0.32 4.83
C SER A 75 4.61 0.13 3.83
N LEU A 76 4.30 -0.26 2.60
CA LEU A 76 5.28 -0.26 1.51
C LEU A 76 5.19 1.10 0.82
N GLN A 77 5.85 2.12 1.35
CA GLN A 77 6.22 3.27 0.52
C GLN A 77 7.42 2.86 -0.31
N ARG A 78 7.40 3.16 -1.62
CA ARG A 78 8.50 2.83 -2.51
C ARG A 78 9.74 3.56 -2.03
N PRO A 79 10.91 2.96 -2.21
CA PRO A 79 12.13 3.67 -1.93
C PRO A 79 12.26 4.91 -2.82
N LEU A 80 12.85 5.96 -2.26
CA LEU A 80 13.18 7.17 -2.98
C LEU A 80 14.43 6.93 -3.83
N GLU A 81 14.24 6.75 -5.14
CA GLU A 81 15.28 6.54 -6.14
C GLU A 81 15.97 7.86 -6.56
N PRO A 82 17.27 7.85 -6.92
CA PRO A 82 17.98 9.06 -7.34
C PRO A 82 17.31 9.76 -8.51
N SER A 83 16.91 11.01 -8.31
CA SER A 83 16.24 11.85 -9.29
C SER A 83 17.26 12.57 -10.16
N LEU A 84 17.14 12.47 -11.48
CA LEU A 84 18.04 13.12 -12.42
C LEU A 84 17.24 13.68 -13.61
N LEU A 85 17.62 14.87 -14.10
CA LEU A 85 17.11 15.51 -15.33
C LEU A 85 16.92 14.49 -16.48
N ILE A 86 15.70 14.32 -16.97
CA ILE A 86 15.41 13.66 -18.26
C ILE A 86 15.32 14.77 -19.29
N LEU A 87 16.22 14.76 -20.27
CA LEU A 87 16.24 15.78 -21.32
C LEU A 87 15.26 15.40 -22.44
N PRO A 88 14.65 16.38 -23.13
CA PRO A 88 13.78 16.13 -24.27
C PRO A 88 14.52 15.38 -25.39
N ASP A 89 13.75 14.65 -26.21
CA ASP A 89 14.25 13.89 -27.38
C ASP A 89 15.06 14.80 -28.33
N PRO A 90 16.20 14.36 -28.90
CA PRO A 90 17.01 15.11 -29.87
C PRO A 90 16.26 15.68 -31.09
N ALA A 91 15.04 15.25 -31.38
CA ALA A 91 14.23 15.74 -32.50
C ALA A 91 13.84 17.23 -32.42
N ILE A 92 13.97 17.88 -31.26
CA ILE A 92 13.62 19.31 -31.07
C ILE A 92 14.75 20.27 -31.51
N LEU A 93 15.92 19.77 -31.93
CA LEU A 93 16.98 20.59 -32.53
C LEU A 93 17.05 20.36 -34.04
N ALA A 94 16.22 21.10 -34.80
CA ALA A 94 16.35 21.16 -36.24
C ALA A 94 17.74 21.70 -36.63
N PRO A 95 18.54 21.00 -37.45
CA PRO A 95 19.75 21.58 -38.01
C PRO A 95 19.35 22.69 -38.97
N THR A 96 19.91 23.88 -38.77
CA THR A 96 19.80 24.98 -39.72
C THR A 96 20.51 24.55 -41.01
N ASP A 97 19.74 24.33 -42.08
CA ASP A 97 20.23 24.01 -43.42
C ASP A 97 21.15 25.14 -43.93
N LEU A 98 22.47 24.94 -43.81
CA LEU A 98 23.45 25.63 -44.64
C LEU A 98 23.51 24.91 -45.97
N GLY A 99 22.74 25.43 -46.94
CA GLY A 99 22.79 25.00 -48.33
C GLY A 99 24.20 25.09 -48.89
N LEU A 100 24.76 23.93 -49.26
CA LEU A 100 25.94 23.83 -50.08
C LEU A 100 25.55 23.21 -51.42
N ASP A 101 25.45 24.09 -52.41
CA ASP A 101 25.26 23.75 -53.82
C ASP A 101 26.38 22.83 -54.30
N SER A 102 25.96 21.72 -54.90
CA SER A 102 26.80 20.78 -55.62
C SER A 102 27.22 21.36 -56.98
N ALA A 103 28.52 21.45 -57.24
CA ALA A 103 29.04 21.43 -58.59
C ALA A 103 30.33 20.62 -58.66
N SER A 104 30.25 19.53 -59.41
CA SER A 104 31.34 18.65 -59.78
C SER A 104 32.24 19.27 -60.87
N ASP A 105 33.47 18.77 -60.90
CA ASP A 105 34.23 18.38 -62.10
C ASP A 105 35.63 19.05 -62.29
N ARG A 106 36.61 18.16 -62.55
CA ARG A 106 37.95 18.34 -63.16
C ARG A 106 39.12 18.97 -62.39
N SER A 107 40.02 18.08 -61.97
CA SER A 107 41.51 18.22 -62.09
C SER A 107 41.93 18.16 -63.58
N PRO A 108 43.17 18.49 -64.03
CA PRO A 108 44.43 18.53 -63.27
C PRO A 108 45.51 19.59 -63.65
N SER A 109 46.58 19.61 -62.82
CA SER A 109 48.02 19.85 -63.16
C SER A 109 48.52 21.23 -63.64
N ARG A 110 49.52 21.84 -62.95
CA ARG A 110 50.98 21.86 -63.28
C ARG A 110 51.73 23.03 -62.58
N GLU A 111 52.99 22.77 -62.19
CA GLU A 111 54.24 23.59 -62.20
C GLU A 111 54.14 25.14 -62.14
N SER A 112 55.04 25.96 -61.56
CA SER A 112 56.31 25.88 -60.83
C SER A 112 56.83 27.33 -60.68
N ARG A 113 57.68 27.63 -59.66
CA ARG A 113 58.70 28.73 -59.63
C ARG A 113 58.17 30.18 -59.63
N ASP A 114 58.81 31.21 -59.07
CA ASP A 114 60.12 31.42 -58.42
C ASP A 114 60.08 32.76 -57.64
N GLN A 115 60.95 32.85 -56.62
CA GLN A 115 61.74 34.02 -56.16
C GLN A 115 61.12 35.41 -55.89
N GLY A 116 61.43 35.95 -54.69
CA GLY A 116 61.59 37.40 -54.49
C GLY A 116 61.55 37.90 -53.04
N ASP A 117 62.58 37.60 -52.24
CA ASP A 117 62.97 38.39 -51.05
C ASP A 117 63.94 39.51 -51.49
N PRO A 118 64.00 40.70 -50.85
CA PRO A 118 64.60 40.82 -49.50
C PRO A 118 64.09 41.93 -48.54
N VAL A 119 64.16 41.61 -47.24
CA VAL A 119 64.75 42.33 -46.07
C VAL A 119 64.61 43.88 -45.96
N VAL A 120 64.04 44.38 -44.83
CA VAL A 120 64.70 45.24 -43.81
C VAL A 120 63.73 45.78 -42.72
N GLN A 121 64.15 45.56 -41.45
CA GLN A 121 63.97 46.30 -40.16
C GLN A 121 62.65 46.35 -39.34
N ARG A 122 62.77 45.71 -38.16
CA ARG A 122 62.45 46.11 -36.76
C ARG A 122 61.65 47.40 -36.52
N ASP A 123 60.55 47.30 -35.78
CA ASP A 123 60.43 47.64 -34.35
C ASP A 123 59.00 47.36 -33.83
N SER A 124 58.87 47.00 -32.56
CA SER A 124 57.62 46.90 -31.77
C SER A 124 57.74 47.84 -30.56
N PRO A 125 56.69 48.06 -29.75
CA PRO A 125 55.27 48.34 -30.02
C PRO A 125 54.80 49.64 -29.31
N ASP A 126 53.60 50.18 -29.60
CA ASP A 126 52.66 50.64 -28.56
C ASP A 126 51.33 51.18 -29.12
N ALA A 127 50.28 50.78 -28.40
CA ALA A 127 48.96 51.38 -28.15
C ALA A 127 48.14 52.02 -29.30
N LEU A 128 46.85 51.66 -29.37
CA LEU A 128 45.71 52.59 -29.23
C LEU A 128 44.36 51.86 -29.21
N SER A 129 43.55 52.27 -28.25
CA SER A 129 42.21 51.83 -27.82
C SER A 129 41.06 52.52 -28.57
N ILE A 130 39.93 51.84 -28.83
CA ILE A 130 38.60 52.47 -29.12
C ILE A 130 37.45 51.48 -28.75
N PRO A 131 36.17 51.90 -28.56
CA PRO A 131 35.38 51.65 -27.36
C PRO A 131 34.05 50.90 -27.59
N LEU A 132 33.34 50.58 -26.49
CA LEU A 132 32.01 49.98 -26.45
C LEU A 132 30.89 50.92 -26.93
N GLU A 133 30.01 50.42 -27.78
CA GLU A 133 28.66 50.97 -28.01
C GLU A 133 27.59 50.03 -27.44
N SER A 134 26.68 50.64 -26.67
CA SER A 134 25.52 50.05 -26.05
C SER A 134 24.36 49.91 -27.04
N TYR A 135 23.74 48.73 -27.14
CA TYR A 135 22.48 48.52 -27.87
C TYR A 135 21.36 48.13 -26.89
N SER A 136 20.26 48.88 -26.89
CA SER A 136 18.99 48.53 -26.23
C SER A 136 18.06 47.84 -27.22
N PRO A 137 17.18 46.92 -26.80
CA PRO A 137 16.06 46.49 -27.64
C PRO A 137 14.68 46.81 -27.02
N ASP A 138 13.83 47.46 -27.81
CA ASP A 138 12.36 47.41 -27.73
C ASP A 138 11.86 46.50 -28.87
N SER A 139 11.11 45.44 -28.50
CA SER A 139 10.05 44.61 -29.15
C SER A 139 9.94 44.46 -30.70
N PRO A 140 9.43 43.32 -31.27
CA PRO A 140 8.28 42.53 -30.78
C PRO A 140 8.37 40.98 -30.85
N ASP A 141 7.46 40.35 -30.11
CA ASP A 141 6.95 38.96 -30.15
C ASP A 141 7.61 37.99 -31.15
N SER A 142 8.42 37.09 -30.59
CA SER A 142 8.70 35.78 -31.18
C SER A 142 7.75 34.78 -30.51
N PRO A 143 7.12 33.82 -31.23
CA PRO A 143 6.33 32.80 -30.56
C PRO A 143 7.27 32.02 -29.64
N ASP A 144 6.88 31.91 -28.37
CA ASP A 144 7.52 31.10 -27.35
C ASP A 144 7.89 29.73 -27.93
N SER A 145 9.20 29.47 -28.03
CA SER A 145 9.67 28.09 -28.05
C SER A 145 9.13 27.44 -26.78
N PRO A 146 8.41 26.30 -26.84
CA PRO A 146 7.95 25.64 -25.64
C PRO A 146 9.20 25.35 -24.81
N GLY A 147 9.26 25.93 -23.61
CA GLY A 147 10.30 25.62 -22.64
C GLY A 147 10.22 24.12 -22.41
N ALA A 148 11.18 23.38 -22.96
CA ALA A 148 11.24 21.94 -22.80
C ALA A 148 11.49 21.69 -21.31
N SER A 149 10.43 21.31 -20.61
CA SER A 149 10.52 20.77 -19.26
C SER A 149 11.39 19.52 -19.35
N VAL A 150 12.42 19.47 -18.52
CA VAL A 150 13.38 18.37 -18.44
C VAL A 150 12.92 17.45 -17.31
N PRO A 151 12.17 16.35 -17.57
CA PRO A 151 11.56 15.55 -16.51
C PRO A 151 12.59 15.00 -15.52
N VAL A 152 12.71 15.49 -14.30
CA VAL A 152 13.57 14.81 -13.31
C VAL A 152 12.91 13.49 -12.91
N SER A 153 13.60 12.35 -13.05
CA SER A 153 13.01 11.03 -12.74
C SER A 153 12.57 10.99 -11.28
N GLN A 154 11.31 10.62 -11.07
CA GLN A 154 10.64 10.81 -9.80
C GLN A 154 10.53 9.56 -8.97
N VAL A 155 10.35 9.85 -7.69
CA VAL A 155 9.83 8.93 -6.70
C VAL A 155 8.34 9.23 -6.55
N LEU A 156 7.54 8.49 -7.29
CA LEU A 156 6.13 8.39 -6.94
C LEU A 156 6.03 7.72 -5.55
N PRO A 157 5.21 8.22 -4.62
CA PRO A 157 4.65 7.42 -3.54
C PRO A 157 4.27 6.05 -4.11
N ALA A 158 4.61 4.97 -3.40
CA ALA A 158 4.23 3.63 -3.84
C ALA A 158 2.74 3.60 -4.22
N PRO A 159 2.37 2.82 -5.25
CA PRO A 159 0.99 2.42 -5.36
C PRO A 159 0.54 1.75 -4.05
N LEU A 160 -0.74 1.90 -3.71
CA LEU A 160 -1.34 1.38 -2.47
C LEU A 160 -1.03 -0.10 -2.20
N PHE A 161 -0.87 -0.85 -3.29
CA PHE A 161 -0.29 -2.16 -3.33
C PHE A 161 0.76 -2.13 -4.44
N ASP A 162 1.93 -2.71 -4.22
CA ASP A 162 2.67 -3.23 -5.36
C ASP A 162 1.83 -4.33 -6.02
N ASP A 163 2.03 -4.49 -7.32
CA ASP A 163 1.22 -5.31 -8.20
C ASP A 163 0.67 -6.58 -7.49
N PRO A 164 -0.66 -6.73 -7.27
CA PRO A 164 -1.26 -7.57 -6.23
C PRO A 164 -1.12 -9.10 -6.41
N LEU A 165 -0.27 -9.54 -7.34
CA LEU A 165 0.13 -10.94 -7.50
C LEU A 165 1.65 -11.13 -7.52
N PHE A 166 2.45 -10.07 -7.39
CA PHE A 166 3.92 -10.18 -7.41
C PHE A 166 4.56 -10.13 -6.03
N ASP A 167 3.77 -9.75 -5.03
CA ASP A 167 4.04 -10.00 -3.62
C ASP A 167 3.00 -11.00 -3.08
N ASP A 168 3.41 -11.77 -2.06
CA ASP A 168 2.62 -12.76 -1.30
C ASP A 168 1.38 -12.14 -0.59
N ASP A 169 1.15 -10.85 -0.83
CA ASP A 169 0.23 -9.92 -0.18
C ASP A 169 -1.26 -10.10 -0.55
N LEU A 170 -1.75 -11.34 -0.73
CA LEU A 170 -3.19 -11.62 -0.67
C LEU A 170 -3.60 -11.96 0.76
N PRO A 171 -4.74 -11.44 1.27
CA PRO A 171 -5.18 -11.81 2.61
C PRO A 171 -5.46 -13.31 2.63
N PRO A 172 -4.80 -14.09 3.51
CA PRO A 172 -5.08 -15.50 3.58
C PRO A 172 -6.57 -15.68 3.92
N PRO A 173 -7.21 -16.73 3.40
CA PRO A 173 -8.60 -17.02 3.72
C PRO A 173 -8.75 -17.09 5.25
N LEU A 174 -9.83 -16.50 5.77
CA LEU A 174 -10.07 -16.47 7.20
C LEU A 174 -10.09 -17.90 7.75
N PRO A 175 -9.29 -18.20 8.78
CA PRO A 175 -9.29 -19.51 9.40
C PRO A 175 -10.67 -19.76 10.03
N PRO A 176 -11.25 -20.96 9.88
CA PRO A 176 -12.57 -21.27 10.40
C PRO A 176 -12.58 -21.10 11.94
N PRO A 177 -13.56 -20.37 12.53
CA PRO A 177 -13.57 -20.05 13.96
C PRO A 177 -13.46 -21.26 14.90
N GLY A 178 -14.04 -22.41 14.49
CA GLY A 178 -14.13 -23.61 15.30
C GLY A 178 -12.83 -24.41 15.47
N GLU A 179 -11.77 -24.07 14.75
CA GLU A 179 -10.46 -24.73 14.90
C GLU A 179 -9.53 -23.97 15.87
N LEU A 180 -9.79 -22.68 16.12
CA LEU A 180 -8.88 -21.78 16.84
C LEU A 180 -9.10 -21.74 18.34
N LEU A 181 -10.35 -21.90 18.79
CA LEU A 181 -10.69 -22.07 20.19
C LEU A 181 -11.49 -23.36 20.35
N ARG A 182 -10.97 -24.27 21.15
CA ARG A 182 -11.71 -25.47 21.58
C ARG A 182 -12.44 -25.13 22.87
N PRO A 183 -13.79 -25.12 22.90
CA PRO A 183 -14.52 -25.00 24.15
C PRO A 183 -14.21 -26.22 25.02
N ILE A 184 -14.12 -25.99 26.33
CA ILE A 184 -14.26 -27.10 27.28
C ILE A 184 -15.71 -27.57 27.22
N GLU A 185 -15.93 -28.87 27.05
CA GLU A 185 -17.21 -29.48 27.41
C GLU A 185 -17.44 -29.18 28.89
N PRO A 186 -18.47 -28.41 29.27
CA PRO A 186 -18.70 -28.13 30.68
C PRO A 186 -18.83 -29.47 31.40
N ASP A 187 -18.01 -29.68 32.43
CA ASP A 187 -18.21 -30.80 33.36
C ASP A 187 -19.67 -30.73 33.77
N ALA A 188 -20.44 -31.74 33.36
CA ALA A 188 -21.82 -31.87 33.75
C ALA A 188 -21.82 -31.93 35.27
N VAL A 189 -22.17 -30.81 35.91
CA VAL A 189 -22.45 -30.79 37.34
C VAL A 189 -23.62 -31.76 37.48
N GLU A 190 -23.33 -32.96 38.00
CA GLU A 190 -24.34 -33.96 38.28
C GLU A 190 -25.40 -33.29 39.13
N ASP A 191 -26.57 -33.08 38.52
CA ASP A 191 -27.75 -32.63 39.23
C ASP A 191 -28.00 -33.68 40.31
N PRO A 192 -28.04 -33.31 41.60
CA PRO A 192 -28.44 -34.24 42.63
C PRO A 192 -29.93 -34.52 42.44
N GLY A 193 -30.24 -35.44 41.52
CA GLY A 193 -31.58 -35.87 41.24
C GLY A 193 -32.17 -36.45 42.52
N LEU A 194 -33.31 -35.92 42.95
CA LEU A 194 -34.21 -36.53 43.93
C LEU A 194 -35.54 -35.76 43.93
N ASP A 195 -36.63 -36.47 43.62
CA ASP A 195 -38.02 -36.03 43.75
C ASP A 195 -38.26 -35.29 45.07
N SER A 196 -38.52 -33.98 45.00
CA SER A 196 -39.16 -33.23 46.09
C SER A 196 -40.45 -32.59 45.58
N LEU A 197 -41.58 -33.07 46.10
CA LEU A 197 -42.93 -32.61 45.78
C LEU A 197 -43.29 -31.24 46.41
N ASP A 198 -42.28 -30.47 46.84
CA ASP A 198 -42.47 -29.15 47.42
C ASP A 198 -42.47 -28.10 46.30
N ARG A 199 -43.63 -27.46 46.13
CA ARG A 199 -43.83 -26.39 45.15
C ARG A 199 -43.66 -25.03 45.81
N ILE A 200 -42.84 -24.19 45.22
CA ILE A 200 -42.63 -22.80 45.63
C ILE A 200 -43.27 -21.85 44.62
N VAL A 201 -43.75 -20.69 45.06
CA VAL A 201 -44.25 -19.64 44.16
C VAL A 201 -43.20 -18.53 44.13
N VAL A 202 -42.61 -18.32 42.96
CA VAL A 202 -41.64 -17.24 42.72
C VAL A 202 -42.39 -16.05 42.11
N GLU A 203 -42.41 -14.92 42.82
CA GLU A 203 -42.96 -13.64 42.33
C GLU A 203 -42.00 -12.97 41.33
N ARG A 204 -40.70 -12.95 41.66
CA ARG A 204 -39.65 -12.41 40.79
C ARG A 204 -38.28 -13.01 41.11
N PHE A 205 -37.40 -12.97 40.11
CA PHE A 205 -35.97 -13.20 40.30
C PHE A 205 -35.27 -11.86 40.57
N GLU A 206 -34.33 -11.85 41.51
CA GLU A 206 -33.41 -10.73 41.73
C GLU A 206 -32.05 -11.12 41.18
N PHE A 207 -31.67 -10.51 40.06
CA PHE A 207 -30.37 -10.75 39.42
C PHE A 207 -29.30 -9.87 40.06
N VAL A 208 -28.14 -10.47 40.35
CA VAL A 208 -26.99 -9.77 40.95
C VAL A 208 -25.73 -10.17 40.19
N GLY A 209 -24.96 -9.18 39.75
CA GLY A 209 -23.67 -9.41 39.07
C GLY A 209 -23.75 -9.39 37.54
N ASN A 210 -24.92 -9.12 36.96
CA ASN A 210 -25.08 -8.91 35.53
C ASN A 210 -24.61 -7.51 35.11
N THR A 211 -23.54 -7.47 34.32
CA THR A 211 -23.08 -6.26 33.64
C THR A 211 -23.14 -6.40 32.11
N ALA A 212 -23.08 -7.62 31.57
CA ALA A 212 -23.26 -7.89 30.14
C ALA A 212 -24.71 -7.82 29.68
N LEU A 213 -25.62 -8.42 30.45
CA LEU A 213 -27.04 -8.54 30.10
C LEU A 213 -27.89 -7.70 31.05
N SER A 214 -28.89 -7.02 30.52
CA SER A 214 -29.80 -6.19 31.31
C SER A 214 -30.81 -7.04 32.09
N ASP A 215 -31.30 -6.53 33.22
CA ASP A 215 -32.35 -7.19 34.00
C ASP A 215 -33.57 -7.54 33.15
N ALA A 216 -33.93 -6.68 32.19
CA ALA A 216 -35.08 -6.90 31.31
C ALA A 216 -34.92 -8.14 30.40
N GLU A 217 -33.71 -8.39 29.90
CA GLU A 217 -33.40 -9.57 29.09
C GLU A 217 -33.45 -10.86 29.93
N LEU A 218 -32.96 -10.79 31.17
CA LEU A 218 -32.99 -11.90 32.13
C LEU A 218 -34.41 -12.21 32.62
N GLU A 219 -35.20 -11.17 32.88
CA GLU A 219 -36.62 -11.30 33.25
C GLU A 219 -37.46 -11.90 32.12
N GLU A 220 -37.13 -11.60 30.86
CA GLU A 220 -37.81 -12.17 29.70
C GLU A 220 -37.69 -13.69 29.64
N VAL A 221 -36.47 -14.20 29.79
CA VAL A 221 -36.22 -15.65 29.70
C VAL A 221 -36.69 -16.40 30.96
N THR A 222 -36.76 -15.73 32.10
CA THR A 222 -37.25 -16.32 33.36
C THR A 222 -38.75 -16.16 33.59
N ARG A 223 -39.44 -15.36 32.78
CA ARG A 223 -40.90 -15.14 32.84
C ARG A 223 -41.73 -16.44 32.97
N PRO A 224 -41.44 -17.54 32.25
CA PRO A 224 -42.19 -18.79 32.37
C PRO A 224 -42.16 -19.45 33.76
N TYR A 225 -41.22 -19.05 34.62
CA TYR A 225 -41.00 -19.62 35.96
C TYR A 225 -41.53 -18.71 37.09
N THR A 226 -42.15 -17.58 36.76
CA THR A 226 -42.72 -16.64 37.74
C THR A 226 -44.23 -16.75 37.85
N ASN A 227 -44.80 -16.27 38.96
CA ASN A 227 -46.24 -16.18 39.22
C ASN A 227 -47.01 -17.50 39.12
N ARG A 228 -46.33 -18.64 39.29
CA ARG A 228 -46.91 -19.98 39.34
C ARG A 228 -46.17 -20.87 40.35
N PRO A 229 -46.79 -21.98 40.81
CA PRO A 229 -46.08 -22.98 41.62
C PRO A 229 -45.07 -23.73 40.75
N ILE A 230 -43.78 -23.64 41.09
CA ILE A 230 -42.67 -24.35 40.44
C ILE A 230 -41.99 -25.35 41.39
N THR A 231 -41.42 -26.42 40.85
CA THR A 231 -40.58 -27.37 41.60
C THR A 231 -39.14 -26.86 41.74
N LEU A 232 -38.32 -27.54 42.55
CA LEU A 232 -36.88 -27.26 42.63
C LEU A 232 -36.19 -27.49 41.27
N ASP A 233 -36.62 -28.52 40.53
CA ASP A 233 -36.08 -28.80 39.19
C ASP A 233 -36.40 -27.66 38.21
N GLU A 234 -37.64 -27.14 38.22
CA GLU A 234 -38.04 -25.99 37.40
C GLU A 234 -37.28 -24.71 37.82
N LEU A 235 -36.86 -24.59 39.09
CA LEU A 235 -36.01 -23.49 39.54
C LEU A 235 -34.58 -23.61 38.98
N TYR A 236 -34.02 -24.82 38.92
CA TYR A 236 -32.74 -25.07 38.27
C TYR A 236 -32.82 -24.97 36.74
N GLU A 237 -33.97 -25.26 36.16
CA GLU A 237 -34.25 -25.00 34.75
C GLU A 237 -34.22 -23.49 34.47
N ALA A 238 -34.84 -22.66 35.32
CA ALA A 238 -34.77 -21.20 35.20
C ALA A 238 -33.32 -20.67 35.25
N ARG A 239 -32.49 -21.19 36.16
CA ARG A 239 -31.04 -20.90 36.21
C ARG A 239 -30.35 -21.32 34.90
N SER A 240 -30.62 -22.53 34.42
CA SER A 240 -29.99 -23.08 33.22
C SER A 240 -30.37 -22.28 31.97
N VAL A 241 -31.61 -21.78 31.86
CA VAL A 241 -32.05 -20.89 30.78
C VAL A 241 -31.29 -19.56 30.82
N VAL A 242 -31.06 -18.97 32.00
CA VAL A 242 -30.25 -17.75 32.13
C VAL A 242 -28.79 -18.02 31.73
N THR A 243 -28.20 -19.12 32.18
CA THR A 243 -26.85 -19.51 31.74
C THR A 243 -26.81 -19.70 30.23
N GLN A 244 -27.81 -20.35 29.63
CA GLN A 244 -27.87 -20.54 28.18
C GLN A 244 -27.94 -19.20 27.44
N LEU A 245 -28.66 -18.20 27.96
CA LEU A 245 -28.69 -16.86 27.37
C LEU A 245 -27.29 -16.22 27.35
N TYR A 246 -26.49 -16.38 28.42
CA TYR A 246 -25.09 -15.94 28.45
C TYR A 246 -24.24 -16.69 27.42
N LEU A 247 -24.39 -18.03 27.31
CA LEU A 247 -23.67 -18.85 26.33
C LEU A 247 -24.00 -18.42 24.89
N ASP A 248 -25.28 -18.23 24.59
CA ASP A 248 -25.77 -17.82 23.27
C ASP A 248 -25.28 -16.40 22.89
N ALA A 249 -25.08 -15.54 23.88
CA ALA A 249 -24.48 -14.21 23.71
C ALA A 249 -22.93 -14.22 23.61
N GLY A 250 -22.28 -15.39 23.72
CA GLY A 250 -20.83 -15.56 23.57
C GLY A 250 -20.03 -15.50 24.88
N TYR A 251 -20.68 -15.43 26.04
CA TYR A 251 -20.04 -15.39 27.35
C TYR A 251 -19.85 -16.79 27.93
N VAL A 252 -19.06 -17.63 27.26
CA VAL A 252 -18.99 -19.09 27.57
C VAL A 252 -18.43 -19.42 28.96
N THR A 253 -17.68 -18.49 29.55
CA THR A 253 -17.08 -18.64 30.88
C THR A 253 -17.95 -18.02 31.99
N SER A 254 -19.15 -17.55 31.62
CA SER A 254 -20.09 -16.94 32.54
C SER A 254 -21.26 -17.89 32.83
N GLY A 255 -21.87 -17.75 34.01
CA GLY A 255 -23.02 -18.56 34.35
C GLY A 255 -23.79 -18.06 35.56
N ALA A 256 -25.06 -18.45 35.65
CA ALA A 256 -25.90 -18.16 36.80
C ALA A 256 -25.82 -19.28 37.83
N PHE A 257 -25.83 -18.91 39.11
CA PHE A 257 -26.03 -19.85 40.21
C PHE A 257 -27.01 -19.27 41.23
N ILE A 258 -27.74 -20.16 41.91
CA ILE A 258 -28.68 -19.78 42.96
C ILE A 258 -28.02 -20.15 44.30
N PRO A 259 -27.56 -19.18 45.10
CA PRO A 259 -26.98 -19.47 46.41
C PRO A 259 -28.05 -20.03 47.38
N PRO A 260 -27.65 -20.85 48.37
CA PRO A 260 -28.55 -21.27 49.43
C PRO A 260 -29.16 -20.07 50.15
N GLN A 261 -30.49 -19.96 50.12
CA GLN A 261 -31.22 -18.82 50.69
C GLN A 261 -32.60 -19.25 51.21
N PRO A 262 -33.14 -18.58 52.23
CA PRO A 262 -34.55 -18.70 52.56
C PRO A 262 -35.39 -17.94 51.53
N ILE A 263 -36.37 -18.61 50.90
CA ILE A 263 -37.30 -17.95 49.98
C ILE A 263 -38.31 -17.16 50.82
N GLN A 264 -38.14 -15.84 50.88
CA GLN A 264 -39.02 -14.92 51.59
C GLN A 264 -39.77 -14.05 50.58
N ALA A 265 -41.09 -13.94 50.76
CA ALA A 265 -41.96 -13.13 49.89
C ALA A 265 -41.84 -13.45 48.38
N GLY A 266 -41.58 -14.72 48.03
CA GLY A 266 -41.51 -15.17 46.64
C GLY A 266 -40.35 -14.61 45.82
N VAL A 267 -39.35 -13.95 46.43
CA VAL A 267 -38.17 -13.45 45.71
C VAL A 267 -37.07 -14.50 45.77
N VAL A 268 -36.48 -14.82 44.62
CA VAL A 268 -35.31 -15.71 44.53
C VAL A 268 -34.13 -14.92 43.98
N ARG A 269 -33.06 -14.84 44.76
CA ARG A 269 -31.80 -14.22 44.31
C ARG A 269 -31.03 -15.17 43.39
N MET A 270 -30.66 -14.70 42.21
CA MET A 270 -29.81 -15.40 41.26
C MET A 270 -28.54 -14.59 41.06
N GLU A 271 -27.38 -15.18 41.39
CA GLU A 271 -26.08 -14.53 41.27
C GLU A 271 -25.41 -14.97 39.97
N LEU A 272 -24.94 -14.00 39.20
CA LEU A 272 -24.36 -14.19 37.87
C LEU A 272 -22.86 -14.00 38.00
N VAL A 273 -22.11 -15.07 37.72
CA VAL A 273 -20.65 -15.09 37.75
C VAL A 273 -20.19 -14.82 36.34
N GLU A 274 -19.80 -13.57 36.11
CA GLU A 274 -19.28 -13.09 34.84
C GLU A 274 -17.79 -13.43 34.73
N GLY A 275 -17.46 -14.28 33.74
CA GLY A 275 -16.13 -14.85 33.56
C GLY A 275 -15.10 -13.81 33.13
N ARG A 276 -13.86 -13.95 33.60
CA ARG A 276 -12.70 -13.11 33.19
C ARG A 276 -11.47 -13.96 32.92
N LEU A 277 -10.53 -13.45 32.12
CA LEU A 277 -9.21 -14.07 32.03
C LEU A 277 -8.39 -13.77 33.29
N GLU A 278 -7.79 -14.82 33.84
CA GLU A 278 -6.75 -14.70 34.87
C GLU A 278 -5.41 -14.33 34.24
N GLY A 279 -5.11 -14.91 33.08
CA GLY A 279 -3.86 -14.67 32.37
C GLY A 279 -3.87 -15.26 30.97
N ILE A 280 -2.83 -14.91 30.22
CA ILE A 280 -2.55 -15.41 28.88
C ILE A 280 -1.16 -16.04 28.93
N GLU A 281 -1.08 -17.35 28.70
CA GLU A 281 0.16 -18.11 28.63
C GLU A 281 0.49 -18.40 27.16
N VAL A 282 1.68 -18.01 26.73
CA VAL A 282 2.17 -18.27 25.36
C VAL A 282 3.21 -19.38 25.43
N ARG A 283 3.11 -20.35 24.52
CA ARG A 283 3.97 -21.53 24.44
C ARG A 283 4.51 -21.71 23.02
N ASN A 284 5.63 -22.44 22.94
CA ASN A 284 6.30 -22.88 21.70
C ASN A 284 6.85 -21.77 20.78
N ASN A 285 6.68 -20.50 21.14
CA ASN A 285 7.44 -19.40 20.55
C ASN A 285 8.93 -19.49 20.93
N GLN A 286 9.80 -19.17 19.97
CA GLN A 286 11.25 -19.27 20.07
C GLN A 286 11.91 -17.89 20.01
N ARG A 287 11.65 -17.11 18.96
CA ARG A 287 12.23 -15.76 18.78
C ARG A 287 11.21 -14.67 19.08
N LEU A 288 9.95 -14.84 18.69
CA LEU A 288 8.89 -13.86 18.90
C LEU A 288 8.50 -13.83 20.37
N GLY A 289 8.61 -12.67 21.02
CA GLY A 289 8.43 -12.57 22.46
C GLY A 289 6.96 -12.66 22.90
N ASP A 290 6.72 -13.30 24.05
CA ASP A 290 5.37 -13.54 24.61
C ASP A 290 4.54 -12.25 24.72
N ARG A 291 5.20 -11.13 25.06
CA ARG A 291 4.57 -9.81 25.19
C ARG A 291 4.01 -9.28 23.87
N TYR A 292 4.60 -9.65 22.74
CA TYR A 292 4.13 -9.26 21.42
C TYR A 292 2.75 -9.85 21.15
N ILE A 293 2.61 -11.14 21.48
CA ILE A 293 1.40 -11.96 21.28
C ILE A 293 0.34 -11.62 22.33
N SER A 294 0.68 -11.79 23.62
CA SER A 294 -0.26 -11.65 24.73
C SER A 294 -0.94 -10.28 24.81
N ARG A 295 -0.21 -9.18 24.53
CA ARG A 295 -0.79 -7.83 24.57
C ARG A 295 -1.82 -7.57 23.47
N ARG A 296 -1.67 -8.21 22.30
CA ARG A 296 -2.61 -8.07 21.17
C ARG A 296 -3.88 -8.86 21.42
N ILE A 297 -3.74 -10.06 21.99
CA ILE A 297 -4.86 -10.91 22.34
C ILE A 297 -5.64 -10.32 23.53
N ALA A 298 -4.97 -9.68 24.48
CA ALA A 298 -5.61 -8.98 25.60
C ALA A 298 -6.57 -7.86 25.17
N LEU A 299 -6.52 -7.38 23.92
CA LEU A 299 -7.49 -6.42 23.38
C LEU A 299 -8.89 -7.01 23.12
N GLY A 300 -9.07 -8.32 23.26
CA GLY A 300 -10.37 -9.00 23.23
C GLY A 300 -10.74 -9.63 24.58
N ALA A 301 -9.93 -9.38 25.62
CA ALA A 301 -10.12 -9.94 26.95
C ALA A 301 -10.94 -8.99 27.85
N ASP A 302 -12.04 -8.46 27.32
CA ASP A 302 -12.95 -7.62 28.08
C ASP A 302 -13.58 -8.39 29.25
N ILE A 303 -14.17 -7.65 30.21
CA ILE A 303 -14.84 -8.22 31.38
C ILE A 303 -16.31 -7.78 31.33
N PRO A 304 -17.27 -8.71 31.20
CA PRO A 304 -17.10 -10.17 31.06
C PRO A 304 -16.46 -10.61 29.74
N LEU A 305 -15.76 -11.75 29.79
CA LEU A 305 -15.07 -12.33 28.64
C LEU A 305 -16.05 -12.80 27.57
N ASN A 306 -15.95 -12.22 26.37
CA ASN A 306 -16.68 -12.66 25.19
C ASN A 306 -15.77 -13.47 24.26
N VAL A 307 -16.21 -14.67 23.87
CA VAL A 307 -15.42 -15.55 23.01
C VAL A 307 -15.34 -15.04 21.58
N ASN A 308 -16.35 -14.31 21.09
CA ASN A 308 -16.33 -13.80 19.72
C ASN A 308 -15.24 -12.74 19.55
N ASP A 309 -15.10 -11.85 20.54
CA ASP A 309 -14.04 -10.81 20.55
C ASP A 309 -12.65 -11.46 20.62
N MET A 310 -12.51 -12.50 21.44
CA MET A 310 -11.29 -13.31 21.53
C MET A 310 -10.94 -14.02 20.22
N LEU A 311 -11.93 -14.65 19.57
CA LEU A 311 -11.76 -15.30 18.28
C LEU A 311 -11.29 -14.31 17.22
N GLU A 312 -11.91 -13.13 17.16
CA GLU A 312 -11.50 -12.09 16.23
C GLU A 312 -10.04 -11.68 16.45
N ARG A 313 -9.61 -11.50 17.71
CA ARG A 313 -8.20 -11.18 18.02
C ARG A 313 -7.23 -12.30 17.64
N LEU A 314 -7.60 -13.56 17.86
CA LEU A 314 -6.78 -14.69 17.46
C LEU A 314 -6.67 -14.79 15.93
N GLN A 315 -7.79 -14.60 15.23
CA GLN A 315 -7.81 -14.58 13.77
C GLN A 315 -6.97 -13.42 13.22
N LEU A 316 -7.08 -12.22 13.79
CA LEU A 316 -6.24 -11.07 13.43
C LEU A 316 -4.75 -11.36 13.65
N LEU A 317 -4.40 -12.00 14.76
CA LEU A 317 -3.01 -12.34 15.05
C LEU A 317 -2.48 -13.44 14.12
N GLN A 318 -3.31 -14.38 13.69
CA GLN A 318 -2.91 -15.40 12.70
C GLN A 318 -2.62 -14.82 11.31
N LEU A 319 -3.10 -13.60 11.02
CA LEU A 319 -2.72 -12.87 9.81
C LEU A 319 -1.31 -12.25 9.90
N ASP A 320 -0.70 -12.22 11.09
CA ASP A 320 0.65 -11.69 11.27
C ASP A 320 1.67 -12.56 10.53
N PRO A 321 2.51 -11.98 9.64
CA PRO A 321 3.45 -12.75 8.84
C PRO A 321 4.54 -13.46 9.66
N ARG A 322 4.66 -13.18 10.95
CA ARG A 322 5.62 -13.83 11.87
C ARG A 322 5.08 -15.15 12.42
N ILE A 323 3.82 -15.46 12.20
CA ILE A 323 3.12 -16.61 12.79
C ILE A 323 2.68 -17.54 11.66
N GLN A 324 3.15 -18.79 11.68
CA GLN A 324 2.75 -19.82 10.72
C GLN A 324 1.43 -20.45 11.14
N THR A 325 1.33 -20.87 12.39
CA THR A 325 0.08 -21.40 12.98
C THR A 325 -0.09 -20.90 14.41
N LEU A 326 -1.36 -20.76 14.80
CA LEU A 326 -1.79 -20.29 16.10
C LEU A 326 -2.92 -21.19 16.58
N THR A 327 -2.79 -21.79 17.76
CA THR A 327 -3.89 -22.53 18.41
C THR A 327 -4.07 -22.04 19.83
N ALA A 328 -5.33 -21.90 20.28
CA ALA A 328 -5.63 -21.45 21.62
C ALA A 328 -6.59 -22.40 22.34
N GLU A 329 -6.35 -22.57 23.64
CA GLU A 329 -7.16 -23.35 24.55
C GLU A 329 -7.55 -22.48 25.74
N LEU A 330 -8.84 -22.51 26.10
CA LEU A 330 -9.35 -21.83 27.27
C LEU A 330 -9.51 -22.86 28.39
N SER A 331 -8.73 -22.76 29.46
CA SER A 331 -8.76 -23.67 30.60
C SER A 331 -9.39 -23.00 31.84
N ALA A 332 -9.98 -23.79 32.74
CA ALA A 332 -10.51 -23.28 34.00
C ALA A 332 -9.40 -22.69 34.89
N GLY A 333 -9.65 -21.52 35.47
CA GLY A 333 -8.74 -20.85 36.39
C GLY A 333 -8.85 -21.36 37.84
N PRO A 334 -7.94 -20.91 38.72
CA PRO A 334 -7.93 -21.32 40.13
C PRO A 334 -9.05 -20.68 40.96
N GLU A 335 -9.63 -19.57 40.50
CA GLU A 335 -10.73 -18.86 41.15
C GLU A 335 -12.04 -19.09 40.39
N LEU A 336 -13.17 -19.06 41.09
CA LEU A 336 -14.48 -19.16 40.44
C LEU A 336 -14.66 -17.97 39.47
N GLY A 337 -15.09 -18.25 38.24
CA GLY A 337 -15.27 -17.24 37.20
C GLY A 337 -13.97 -16.75 36.56
N THR A 338 -12.83 -17.41 36.80
CA THR A 338 -11.60 -17.12 36.06
C THR A 338 -11.23 -18.22 35.09
N SER A 339 -10.56 -17.85 33.99
CA SER A 339 -10.06 -18.77 32.98
C SER A 339 -8.65 -18.42 32.56
N LEU A 340 -7.83 -19.42 32.25
CA LEU A 340 -6.49 -19.26 31.71
C LEU A 340 -6.54 -19.49 30.20
N LEU A 341 -6.04 -18.55 29.41
CA LEU A 341 -5.89 -18.74 27.98
C LEU A 341 -4.48 -19.22 27.66
N ILE A 342 -4.37 -20.43 27.12
CA ILE A 342 -3.12 -21.02 26.67
C ILE A 342 -3.05 -20.88 25.15
N ILE A 343 -1.94 -20.35 24.63
CA ILE A 343 -1.72 -20.14 23.21
C ILE A 343 -0.45 -20.87 22.80
N ASP A 344 -0.57 -21.78 21.86
CA ASP A 344 0.54 -22.45 21.21
C ASP A 344 0.83 -21.79 19.86
N VAL A 345 2.08 -21.36 19.66
CA VAL A 345 2.52 -20.63 18.48
C VAL A 345 3.58 -21.41 17.74
N LEU A 346 3.39 -21.56 16.43
CA LEU A 346 4.45 -21.94 15.50
C LEU A 346 4.88 -20.69 14.72
N GLU A 347 6.11 -20.26 14.91
CA GLU A 347 6.67 -19.09 14.22
C GLU A 347 6.92 -19.39 12.74
N ALA A 348 6.65 -18.42 11.88
CA ALA A 348 7.03 -18.46 10.47
C ALA A 348 8.52 -18.12 10.30
N ASP A 349 9.11 -18.49 9.16
CA ASP A 349 10.42 -18.00 8.79
C ASP A 349 10.36 -16.50 8.48
N THR A 350 11.08 -15.70 9.27
CA THR A 350 11.03 -14.24 9.22
C THR A 350 12.14 -13.64 8.37
N PHE A 351 13.15 -14.42 7.97
CA PHE A 351 14.27 -13.97 7.15
C PHE A 351 14.03 -14.31 5.68
N ASN A 352 14.28 -13.36 4.78
CA ASN A 352 14.12 -13.59 3.34
C ASN A 352 15.10 -12.71 2.55
N VAL A 353 15.67 -13.28 1.48
CA VAL A 353 16.47 -12.53 0.50
C VAL A 353 15.76 -12.56 -0.84
N ILE A 354 15.48 -11.39 -1.41
CA ILE A 354 14.74 -11.27 -2.67
C ILE A 354 15.68 -10.68 -3.73
N GLY A 355 15.89 -11.42 -4.81
CA GLY A 355 16.56 -10.95 -6.02
C GLY A 355 15.54 -10.49 -7.05
N THR A 356 15.72 -9.31 -7.62
CA THR A 356 14.85 -8.73 -8.65
C THR A 356 15.67 -8.32 -9.88
N LEU A 357 15.19 -8.72 -11.06
CA LEU A 357 15.66 -8.24 -12.35
C LEU A 357 14.47 -7.61 -13.09
N ASP A 358 14.56 -6.35 -13.48
CA ASP A 358 13.49 -5.67 -14.21
C ASP A 358 14.03 -4.62 -15.18
N ASN A 359 13.15 -4.02 -15.97
CA ASN A 359 13.47 -2.80 -16.72
C ASN A 359 12.60 -1.62 -16.31
N ARG A 360 12.36 -1.42 -15.01
CA ARG A 360 11.48 -0.34 -14.51
C ARG A 360 12.20 1.00 -14.34
N ARG A 361 13.52 1.09 -14.57
CA ARG A 361 14.27 2.34 -14.38
C ARG A 361 14.16 3.24 -15.61
N SER A 362 14.28 4.56 -15.46
CA SER A 362 14.33 5.47 -16.63
C SER A 362 15.44 5.04 -17.61
N PRO A 363 15.16 5.02 -18.92
CA PRO A 363 16.18 4.76 -19.94
C PRO A 363 17.41 5.68 -19.85
N SER A 364 17.24 6.92 -19.38
CA SER A 364 18.31 7.93 -19.29
C SER A 364 19.49 7.51 -18.42
N VAL A 365 19.25 6.66 -17.42
CA VAL A 365 20.25 6.14 -16.48
C VAL A 365 20.37 4.61 -16.59
N GLY A 366 19.86 4.04 -17.68
CA GLY A 366 19.81 2.60 -17.95
C GLY A 366 18.53 1.95 -17.44
N GLU A 367 17.74 1.40 -18.35
CA GLU A 367 16.44 0.79 -18.02
C GLU A 367 16.57 -0.51 -17.23
N PHE A 368 17.58 -1.35 -17.53
CA PHE A 368 17.80 -2.64 -16.89
C PHE A 368 18.32 -2.49 -15.45
N ARG A 369 17.58 -3.03 -14.49
CA ARG A 369 17.86 -2.93 -13.07
C ARG A 369 18.02 -4.29 -12.42
N GLN A 370 19.02 -4.37 -11.56
CA GLN A 370 19.30 -5.50 -10.68
C GLN A 370 19.10 -5.00 -9.25
N ARG A 371 18.27 -5.68 -8.45
CA ARG A 371 18.03 -5.34 -7.05
C ARG A 371 18.15 -6.57 -6.17
N ILE A 372 18.79 -6.40 -5.02
CA ILE A 372 18.84 -7.39 -3.95
C ILE A 372 18.21 -6.74 -2.72
N GLU A 373 17.27 -7.43 -2.10
CA GLU A 373 16.59 -7.02 -0.88
C GLU A 373 16.79 -8.06 0.21
N ILE A 374 17.09 -7.61 1.42
CA ILE A 374 17.22 -8.45 2.63
C ILE A 374 16.14 -8.00 3.60
N ARG A 375 15.30 -8.94 4.03
CA ARG A 375 14.17 -8.70 4.94
C ARG A 375 14.31 -9.59 6.18
N GLU A 376 14.10 -9.00 7.36
CA GLU A 376 13.94 -9.71 8.64
C GLU A 376 12.73 -9.12 9.36
N LEU A 377 11.70 -9.94 9.61
CA LEU A 377 10.44 -9.50 10.22
C LEU A 377 10.44 -9.53 11.75
N ASN A 378 11.48 -10.06 12.39
CA ASN A 378 11.58 -10.15 13.84
C ASN A 378 13.03 -10.02 14.34
N VAL A 379 13.61 -8.83 14.19
CA VAL A 379 15.04 -8.58 14.48
C VAL A 379 15.41 -8.91 15.93
N SER A 380 14.66 -8.39 16.91
CA SER A 380 15.00 -8.54 18.34
C SER A 380 14.09 -9.51 19.12
N GLY A 381 12.98 -9.94 18.51
CA GLY A 381 11.91 -10.66 19.17
C GLY A 381 10.70 -9.79 19.53
N ALA A 382 10.78 -8.46 19.38
CA ALA A 382 9.63 -7.57 19.61
C ALA A 382 8.83 -7.26 18.32
N GLY A 383 9.05 -8.06 17.27
CA GLY A 383 8.38 -7.96 15.98
C GLY A 383 8.94 -6.88 15.05
N GLU A 384 10.06 -6.23 15.37
CA GLU A 384 10.63 -5.19 14.52
C GLU A 384 11.00 -5.73 13.14
N THR A 385 10.73 -4.93 12.10
CA THR A 385 11.10 -5.29 10.72
C THR A 385 12.29 -4.48 10.26
N LEU A 386 13.25 -5.15 9.63
CA LEU A 386 14.35 -4.55 8.89
C LEU A 386 14.21 -4.92 7.41
N ASN A 387 14.30 -3.93 6.54
CA ASN A 387 14.40 -4.11 5.10
C ASN A 387 15.59 -3.29 4.59
N LEU A 388 16.54 -3.95 3.92
CA LEU A 388 17.69 -3.34 3.28
C LEU A 388 17.67 -3.70 1.79
N SER A 389 17.78 -2.71 0.91
CA SER A 389 17.82 -2.94 -0.54
C SER A 389 18.97 -2.22 -1.21
N TYR A 390 19.63 -2.92 -2.14
CA TYR A 390 20.60 -2.34 -3.06
C TYR A 390 20.12 -2.56 -4.49
N ALA A 391 20.08 -1.49 -5.28
CA ALA A 391 19.68 -1.52 -6.68
C ALA A 391 20.75 -0.89 -7.58
N ARG A 392 20.95 -1.47 -8.76
CA ARG A 392 21.94 -1.02 -9.73
C ARG A 392 21.43 -1.12 -11.16
N THR A 393 21.80 -0.15 -11.97
CA THR A 393 21.68 -0.15 -13.44
C THR A 393 23.05 0.13 -14.07
N SER A 394 23.09 0.34 -15.39
CA SER A 394 24.32 0.78 -16.07
C SER A 394 24.74 2.21 -15.76
N GLY A 395 23.83 3.04 -15.25
CA GLY A 395 24.07 4.46 -14.95
C GLY A 395 23.49 4.92 -13.61
N SER A 396 23.15 4.01 -12.70
CA SER A 396 22.71 4.38 -11.35
C SER A 396 22.94 3.28 -10.33
N ASP A 397 23.15 3.68 -9.08
CA ASP A 397 23.32 2.84 -7.91
C ASP A 397 22.54 3.44 -6.73
N ALA A 398 21.83 2.63 -5.96
CA ALA A 398 21.05 3.08 -4.81
C ALA A 398 21.09 2.06 -3.66
N LEU A 399 21.21 2.55 -2.43
CA LEU A 399 21.11 1.78 -1.19
C LEU A 399 20.03 2.38 -0.30
N GLU A 400 19.12 1.55 0.17
CA GLU A 400 18.04 1.96 1.07
C GLU A 400 17.95 1.05 2.29
N GLY A 401 17.45 1.63 3.37
CA GLY A 401 17.14 0.91 4.59
C GLY A 401 15.85 1.41 5.23
N ARG A 402 15.07 0.47 5.77
CA ARG A 402 13.84 0.72 6.51
C ARG A 402 13.83 -0.11 7.77
N PHE A 403 13.57 0.55 8.89
CA PHE A 403 13.42 -0.10 10.19
C PHE A 403 12.12 0.33 10.83
N ARG A 404 11.27 -0.65 11.19
CA ARG A 404 9.94 -0.42 11.76
C ARG A 404 9.82 -1.08 13.12
N VAL A 405 9.26 -0.36 14.08
CA VAL A 405 8.98 -0.85 15.44
C VAL A 405 7.50 -0.75 15.75
N PHE A 406 7.01 -1.69 16.57
CA PHE A 406 5.64 -1.69 17.08
C PHE A 406 5.58 -0.97 18.43
N LEU A 407 4.69 0.02 18.53
CA LEU A 407 4.59 0.88 19.71
C LEU A 407 3.47 0.46 20.66
N ASN A 408 2.41 -0.16 20.15
CA ASN A 408 1.23 -0.54 20.93
C ASN A 408 0.54 -1.81 20.36
N PRO A 409 -0.30 -2.50 21.16
CA PRO A 409 -0.99 -3.70 20.70
C PRO A 409 -2.07 -3.44 19.64
N GLN A 410 -2.51 -2.19 19.45
CA GLN A 410 -3.47 -1.82 18.39
C GLN A 410 -2.81 -1.71 17.00
N GLY A 411 -1.53 -2.08 16.86
CA GLY A 411 -0.82 -2.06 15.57
C GLY A 411 -0.20 -0.71 15.23
N GLY A 412 -0.07 0.21 16.18
CA GLY A 412 0.64 1.47 15.96
C GLY A 412 2.14 1.24 15.72
N THR A 413 2.69 1.84 14.67
CA THR A 413 4.08 1.66 14.24
C THR A 413 4.82 2.97 14.11
N LEU A 414 6.14 2.91 14.36
CA LEU A 414 7.09 3.96 14.01
C LEU A 414 8.10 3.37 13.04
N GLU A 415 8.25 4.02 11.89
CA GLU A 415 9.13 3.60 10.81
C GLU A 415 10.17 4.69 10.53
N PHE A 416 11.43 4.28 10.47
CA PHE A 416 12.53 5.09 9.98
C PHE A 416 13.00 4.53 8.64
N SER A 417 12.98 5.36 7.61
CA SER A 417 13.40 5.01 6.25
C SER A 417 14.49 5.98 5.79
N THR A 418 15.51 5.46 5.12
CA THR A 418 16.63 6.26 4.62
C THR A 418 17.18 5.64 3.35
N GLY A 419 17.81 6.44 2.50
CA GLY A 419 18.53 5.94 1.35
C GLY A 419 19.45 6.96 0.74
N VAL A 420 20.37 6.44 -0.06
CA VAL A 420 21.38 7.18 -0.80
C VAL A 420 21.45 6.63 -2.21
N GLY A 421 21.67 7.50 -3.18
CA GLY A 421 21.70 7.13 -4.59
C GLY A 421 22.64 8.02 -5.40
N MET A 422 23.21 7.44 -6.44
CA MET A 422 24.02 8.10 -7.45
C MET A 422 23.48 7.74 -8.82
N ALA A 423 23.50 8.68 -9.75
CA ALA A 423 23.10 8.45 -11.13
C ALA A 423 23.92 9.29 -12.10
N GLU A 424 24.16 8.75 -13.28
CA GLU A 424 24.82 9.38 -14.42
C GLU A 424 23.95 9.19 -15.67
N VAL A 425 23.78 10.25 -16.48
CA VAL A 425 23.08 10.14 -17.77
C VAL A 425 23.96 9.40 -18.77
N ILE A 426 23.46 8.26 -19.23
CA ILE A 426 24.14 7.42 -20.23
C ILE A 426 23.47 7.46 -21.61
N GLU A 427 22.31 8.11 -21.71
CA GLU A 427 21.53 8.22 -22.95
C GLU A 427 22.14 9.24 -23.93
N ARG A 428 22.19 8.90 -25.22
CA ARG A 428 22.73 9.78 -26.26
C ARG A 428 21.68 10.79 -26.71
N PRO A 429 22.08 12.01 -27.12
CA PRO A 429 23.45 12.53 -27.14
C PRO A 429 23.95 13.08 -25.79
N PHE A 430 23.11 13.04 -24.75
CA PHE A 430 23.34 13.69 -23.45
C PHE A 430 24.44 13.06 -22.60
N ASN A 431 24.83 11.84 -22.88
CA ASN A 431 25.98 11.17 -22.26
C ASN A 431 27.31 11.92 -22.47
N GLN A 432 27.37 12.88 -23.41
CA GLN A 432 28.52 13.76 -23.59
C GLN A 432 28.60 14.87 -22.53
N LEU A 433 27.48 15.18 -21.86
CA LEU A 433 27.39 16.25 -20.87
C LEU A 433 27.81 15.82 -19.46
N GLN A 434 28.09 14.52 -19.24
CA GLN A 434 28.50 13.94 -17.96
C GLN A 434 27.61 14.44 -16.80
N ILE A 435 26.29 14.32 -16.99
CA ILE A 435 25.34 14.79 -15.99
C ILE A 435 25.27 13.76 -14.88
N GLU A 436 25.69 14.17 -13.69
CA GLU A 436 25.69 13.37 -12.48
C GLU A 436 24.66 13.90 -11.48
N SER A 437 24.06 13.00 -10.72
CA SER A 437 23.14 13.34 -9.63
C SER A 437 23.39 12.48 -8.40
N GLU A 438 23.46 13.13 -7.25
CA GLU A 438 23.54 12.51 -5.94
C GLU A 438 22.25 12.80 -5.17
N SER A 439 21.63 11.76 -4.61
CA SER A 439 20.38 11.91 -3.85
C SER A 439 20.47 11.23 -2.49
N ASN A 440 19.77 11.79 -1.50
CA ASN A 440 19.53 11.13 -0.23
C ASN A 440 18.17 11.54 0.34
N PHE A 441 17.64 10.67 1.18
CA PHE A 441 16.41 10.95 1.91
C PHE A 441 16.43 10.38 3.31
N VAL A 442 15.63 10.99 4.18
CA VAL A 442 15.34 10.51 5.52
C VAL A 442 13.87 10.76 5.81
N ASP A 443 13.14 9.69 6.14
CA ASP A 443 11.74 9.72 6.50
C ASP A 443 11.52 9.09 7.88
N LEU A 444 10.68 9.74 8.68
CA LEU A 444 10.18 9.23 9.95
C LEU A 444 8.65 9.21 9.89
N THR A 445 8.08 8.01 9.90
CA THR A 445 6.63 7.79 9.75
C THR A 445 6.05 7.20 11.02
N TYR A 446 5.01 7.85 11.57
CA TYR A 446 4.15 7.25 12.59
C TYR A 446 2.81 6.90 11.98
N ARG A 447 2.38 5.64 12.13
CA ARG A 447 1.10 5.13 11.64
C ARG A 447 0.31 4.51 12.79
N GLN A 448 -0.97 4.83 12.88
CA GLN A 448 -1.87 4.34 13.92
C GLN A 448 -3.18 3.83 13.29
N PRO A 449 -3.45 2.51 13.36
CA PRO A 449 -4.79 1.99 13.14
C PRO A 449 -5.76 2.58 14.17
N LEU A 450 -6.85 3.17 13.70
CA LEU A 450 -7.95 3.67 14.54
C LEU A 450 -8.93 2.55 14.87
N PHE A 451 -9.17 1.66 13.92
CA PHE A 451 -9.83 0.39 14.13
C PHE A 451 -9.31 -0.64 13.13
N GLN A 452 -9.34 -1.90 13.54
CA GLN A 452 -8.91 -3.04 12.73
C GLN A 452 -9.78 -4.24 13.07
N THR A 453 -10.42 -4.77 12.04
CA THR A 453 -11.26 -5.97 12.06
C THR A 453 -10.75 -6.93 10.99
N LEU A 454 -11.33 -8.12 10.89
CA LEU A 454 -10.93 -9.09 9.89
C LEU A 454 -11.16 -8.62 8.45
N ASN A 455 -12.09 -7.72 8.21
CA ASN A 455 -12.53 -7.29 6.89
C ASN A 455 -12.35 -5.79 6.63
N GLU A 456 -12.00 -4.99 7.64
CA GLU A 456 -11.87 -3.55 7.50
C GLU A 456 -10.79 -2.96 8.41
N GLU A 457 -10.02 -2.02 7.88
CA GLU A 457 -9.02 -1.26 8.61
C GLU A 457 -9.07 0.22 8.20
N LEU A 458 -9.03 1.10 9.19
CA LEU A 458 -8.79 2.53 8.99
C LEU A 458 -7.58 2.94 9.82
N ALA A 459 -6.58 3.51 9.15
CA ALA A 459 -5.38 4.03 9.79
C ALA A 459 -5.13 5.48 9.42
N VAL A 460 -4.48 6.20 10.34
CA VAL A 460 -3.99 7.56 10.12
C VAL A 460 -2.52 7.61 10.42
N GLY A 461 -1.81 8.54 9.80
CA GLY A 461 -0.40 8.70 10.05
C GLY A 461 0.17 10.04 9.64
N ILE A 462 1.42 10.23 10.02
CA ILE A 462 2.22 11.39 9.68
C ILE A 462 3.63 10.94 9.32
N THR A 463 4.16 11.50 8.24
CA THR A 463 5.55 11.33 7.82
C THR A 463 6.25 12.69 7.87
N ALA A 464 7.33 12.77 8.62
CA ALA A 464 8.29 13.85 8.53
C ALA A 464 9.41 13.43 7.58
N SER A 465 9.70 14.24 6.58
CA SER A 465 10.58 13.86 5.48
C SER A 465 11.54 14.96 5.11
N ARG A 466 12.76 14.55 4.79
CA ARG A 466 13.80 15.40 4.20
C ARG A 466 14.40 14.67 3.01
N GLN A 467 14.32 15.29 1.86
CA GLN A 467 14.87 14.78 0.60
C GLN A 467 15.82 15.81 0.03
N GLN A 468 16.94 15.35 -0.52
CA GLN A 468 17.92 16.21 -1.13
C GLN A 468 18.49 15.53 -2.37
N THR A 469 18.55 16.29 -3.45
CA THR A 469 19.23 15.93 -4.68
C THR A 469 20.21 17.02 -5.05
N ARG A 470 21.38 16.65 -5.57
CA ARG A 470 22.34 17.56 -6.19
C ARG A 470 22.62 17.09 -7.59
N SER A 471 22.45 17.95 -8.59
CA SER A 471 22.76 17.62 -9.98
C SER A 471 23.84 18.55 -10.53
N ILE A 472 24.81 17.98 -11.24
CA ILE A 472 25.93 18.70 -11.84
C ILE A 472 26.19 18.20 -13.27
N LEU A 473 26.78 19.04 -14.11
CA LEU A 473 27.49 18.64 -15.33
C LEU A 473 28.97 18.53 -14.98
N ASP A 474 29.52 17.33 -14.92
CA ASP A 474 30.94 17.11 -14.60
C ASP A 474 31.83 17.24 -15.85
N LEU A 475 31.78 18.39 -16.51
CA LEU A 475 32.58 18.59 -17.73
C LEU A 475 34.08 18.70 -17.42
N PRO A 476 34.97 18.28 -18.35
CA PRO A 476 36.40 18.46 -18.20
C PRO A 476 36.78 19.93 -17.94
N VAL A 477 37.83 20.15 -17.14
CA VAL A 477 38.31 21.50 -16.78
C VAL A 477 38.61 22.37 -18.01
N GLU A 478 39.04 21.75 -19.11
CA GLU A 478 39.36 22.41 -20.38
C GLU A 478 38.14 23.06 -21.06
N VAL A 479 36.92 22.59 -20.76
CA VAL A 479 35.64 23.12 -21.28
C VAL A 479 34.79 23.80 -20.20
N GLY A 480 35.37 24.06 -19.02
CA GLY A 480 34.76 24.89 -17.98
C GLY A 480 34.65 24.23 -16.60
N GLY A 481 34.91 22.93 -16.48
CA GLY A 481 34.84 22.20 -15.21
C GLY A 481 33.41 21.84 -14.76
N PRO A 482 33.24 21.37 -13.51
CA PRO A 482 31.95 20.95 -13.01
C PRO A 482 30.99 22.15 -12.81
N PHE A 483 29.78 22.06 -13.37
CA PHE A 483 28.75 23.11 -13.27
C PHE A 483 27.49 22.59 -12.57
N PRO A 484 26.98 23.28 -11.54
CA PRO A 484 25.70 22.93 -10.95
C PRO A 484 24.51 23.16 -11.90
N LEU A 485 23.55 22.24 -11.87
CA LEU A 485 22.30 22.34 -12.63
C LEU A 485 21.20 23.00 -11.80
N THR A 486 20.74 24.18 -12.23
CA THR A 486 19.72 24.97 -11.52
C THR A 486 18.29 24.78 -12.05
N VAL A 487 18.06 23.81 -12.92
CA VAL A 487 16.73 23.53 -13.49
C VAL A 487 15.79 22.90 -12.46
N GLY A 488 14.48 22.95 -12.70
CA GLY A 488 13.49 22.32 -11.82
C GLY A 488 13.38 22.98 -10.44
N GLY A 489 13.89 24.21 -10.29
CA GLY A 489 13.92 24.96 -9.04
C GLY A 489 15.09 24.63 -8.12
N ALA A 490 16.16 24.01 -8.61
CA ALA A 490 17.38 23.82 -7.83
C ALA A 490 18.07 25.15 -7.49
N ASP A 491 18.79 25.17 -6.36
CA ASP A 491 19.56 26.34 -5.92
C ASP A 491 20.81 26.59 -6.79
N GLU A 492 21.52 27.69 -6.55
CA GLU A 492 22.74 28.08 -7.29
C GLU A 492 23.87 27.03 -7.24
N ASN A 493 23.82 26.10 -6.30
CA ASN A 493 24.78 25.02 -6.12
C ASN A 493 24.25 23.67 -6.65
N GLY A 494 23.12 23.70 -7.36
CA GLY A 494 22.48 22.55 -8.01
C GLY A 494 21.71 21.65 -7.06
N TYR A 495 21.42 22.12 -5.84
CA TYR A 495 20.67 21.34 -4.86
C TYR A 495 19.17 21.63 -4.92
N THR A 496 18.39 20.55 -4.91
CA THR A 496 16.97 20.58 -4.62
C THR A 496 16.74 19.88 -3.29
N ARG A 497 16.29 20.62 -2.27
CA ARG A 497 16.08 20.14 -0.90
C ARG A 497 14.63 20.35 -0.49
N VAL A 498 13.90 19.26 -0.30
CA VAL A 498 12.51 19.29 0.16
C VAL A 498 12.43 18.81 1.60
N VAL A 499 11.74 19.59 2.43
CA VAL A 499 11.34 19.17 3.78
C VAL A 499 9.83 19.24 3.83
N ALA A 500 9.17 18.14 4.19
CA ALA A 500 7.72 18.08 4.17
C ALA A 500 7.16 17.30 5.35
N LEU A 501 6.02 17.76 5.85
CA LEU A 501 5.13 16.96 6.70
C LEU A 501 4.01 16.41 5.84
N ARG A 502 3.84 15.09 5.85
CA ARG A 502 2.82 14.39 5.07
C ARG A 502 1.83 13.72 6.00
N LEU A 503 0.61 14.24 6.04
CA LEU A 503 -0.51 13.68 6.80
C LEU A 503 -1.26 12.73 5.90
N PHE A 504 -1.54 11.51 6.36
CA PHE A 504 -2.24 10.53 5.54
C PHE A 504 -3.27 9.72 6.32
N GLN A 505 -4.19 9.17 5.55
CA GLN A 505 -5.29 8.34 5.99
C GLN A 505 -5.47 7.23 4.97
N GLU A 506 -5.62 6.03 5.48
CA GLU A 506 -5.68 4.80 4.71
C GLU A 506 -6.91 4.02 5.15
N TRP A 507 -7.69 3.57 4.18
CA TRP A 507 -8.85 2.74 4.41
C TRP A 507 -8.76 1.50 3.54
N LEU A 508 -8.94 0.35 4.17
CA LEU A 508 -9.02 -0.95 3.51
C LEU A 508 -10.30 -1.64 3.90
N ARG A 509 -10.96 -2.19 2.88
CA ARG A 509 -12.05 -3.11 3.07
C ARG A 509 -11.85 -4.32 2.19
N ARG A 510 -11.91 -5.51 2.79
CA ARG A 510 -11.78 -6.79 2.10
C ARG A 510 -12.95 -7.72 2.37
N SER A 511 -13.20 -8.60 1.42
CA SER A 511 -14.18 -9.67 1.46
C SER A 511 -13.60 -10.85 0.69
N SER A 512 -14.35 -11.95 0.58
CA SER A 512 -13.91 -13.13 -0.20
C SER A 512 -13.68 -12.85 -1.68
N GLN A 513 -14.25 -11.78 -2.24
CA GLN A 513 -14.18 -11.47 -3.68
C GLN A 513 -13.68 -10.05 -3.98
N ASN A 514 -13.63 -9.16 -3.00
CA ASN A 514 -13.31 -7.76 -3.23
C ASN A 514 -12.30 -7.25 -2.22
N VAL A 515 -11.31 -6.50 -2.70
CA VAL A 515 -10.41 -5.70 -1.87
C VAL A 515 -10.43 -4.27 -2.39
N PHE A 516 -10.83 -3.33 -1.54
CA PHE A 516 -10.77 -1.90 -1.79
C PHE A 516 -9.73 -1.30 -0.87
N ALA A 517 -8.77 -0.57 -1.42
CA ALA A 517 -7.91 0.31 -0.64
C ALA A 517 -7.96 1.73 -1.18
N VAL A 518 -7.95 2.68 -0.25
CA VAL A 518 -7.90 4.10 -0.55
C VAL A 518 -6.89 4.75 0.39
N ARG A 519 -6.04 5.61 -0.17
CA ARG A 519 -5.15 6.47 0.61
C ARG A 519 -5.34 7.89 0.16
N SER A 520 -5.42 8.78 1.12
CA SER A 520 -5.34 10.20 0.84
C SER A 520 -4.23 10.80 1.69
N GLN A 521 -3.46 11.69 1.10
CA GLN A 521 -2.29 12.29 1.70
C GLN A 521 -2.25 13.79 1.40
N PHE A 522 -1.99 14.59 2.43
CA PHE A 522 -1.70 16.02 2.31
C PHE A 522 -0.23 16.23 2.62
N SER A 523 0.51 16.80 1.68
CA SER A 523 1.93 17.14 1.83
C SER A 523 2.05 18.65 2.00
N LEU A 524 2.62 19.05 3.13
CA LEU A 524 2.96 20.44 3.43
C LEU A 524 4.48 20.61 3.38
N GLY A 525 4.95 21.28 2.34
CA GLY A 525 6.34 21.68 2.20
C GLY A 525 6.70 22.80 3.18
N LEU A 526 7.86 22.68 3.82
CA LEU A 526 8.33 23.54 4.89
C LEU A 526 9.64 24.24 4.53
N ASP A 527 9.74 25.50 4.91
CA ASP A 527 11.01 26.24 4.98
C ASP A 527 11.72 25.91 6.30
N ALA A 528 12.37 24.74 6.32
CA ALA A 528 13.11 24.24 7.47
C ALA A 528 14.28 23.36 7.02
N LEU A 529 15.28 23.17 7.89
CA LEU A 529 16.43 22.26 7.67
C LEU A 529 17.11 22.46 6.30
N ASP A 530 17.32 23.72 5.92
CA ASP A 530 17.96 24.12 4.66
C ASP A 530 17.18 23.71 3.40
N ALA A 531 15.84 23.74 3.45
CA ALA A 531 15.01 23.52 2.27
C ALA A 531 15.27 24.57 1.17
N THR A 532 15.13 24.18 -0.09
CA THR A 532 15.31 25.09 -1.23
C THR A 532 14.20 26.13 -1.27
N VAL A 533 14.55 27.39 -1.00
CA VAL A 533 13.64 28.53 -1.05
C VAL A 533 14.08 29.48 -2.15
N ASN A 534 13.26 29.57 -3.20
CA ASN A 534 13.51 30.41 -4.36
C ASN A 534 12.75 31.74 -4.25
N GLN A 535 13.21 32.77 -4.98
CA GLN A 535 12.50 34.05 -5.05
C GLN A 535 11.18 33.95 -5.83
N GLY A 536 11.09 32.98 -6.76
CA GLY A 536 9.89 32.58 -7.48
C GLY A 536 9.56 31.11 -7.24
N ARG A 537 8.47 30.63 -7.85
CA ARG A 537 8.16 29.20 -7.90
C ARG A 537 9.00 28.52 -9.02
N PRO A 538 9.22 27.19 -8.95
CA PRO A 538 8.88 26.29 -7.85
C PRO A 538 9.83 26.45 -6.65
N ASP A 539 9.36 26.14 -5.44
CA ASP A 539 10.18 26.09 -4.22
C ASP A 539 9.64 25.03 -3.23
N SER A 540 10.31 24.84 -2.10
CA SER A 540 9.93 23.82 -1.11
C SER A 540 8.71 24.17 -0.24
N ARG A 541 8.01 25.29 -0.48
CA ARG A 541 6.86 25.74 0.32
C ARG A 541 5.54 25.50 -0.41
N PHE A 542 5.15 24.25 -0.56
CA PHE A 542 3.97 23.87 -1.32
C PHE A 542 2.90 23.22 -0.45
N LEU A 543 1.67 23.19 -0.96
CA LEU A 543 0.62 22.29 -0.49
C LEU A 543 0.19 21.41 -1.65
N SER A 544 0.33 20.10 -1.48
CA SER A 544 -0.21 19.13 -2.41
C SER A 544 -1.10 18.11 -1.71
N TRP A 545 -2.11 17.65 -2.43
CA TRP A 545 -2.95 16.53 -2.06
C TRP A 545 -2.75 15.41 -3.07
N ARG A 546 -2.61 14.19 -2.57
CA ARG A 546 -2.57 12.98 -3.40
C ARG A 546 -3.62 11.98 -2.93
N GLY A 547 -4.42 11.49 -3.87
CA GLY A 547 -5.43 10.46 -3.66
C GLY A 547 -5.09 9.22 -4.47
N GLN A 548 -4.96 8.08 -3.80
CA GLN A 548 -4.72 6.79 -4.41
C GLN A 548 -5.90 5.87 -4.13
N GLY A 549 -6.23 5.02 -5.09
CA GLY A 549 -7.30 4.04 -4.97
C GLY A 549 -6.94 2.76 -5.70
N GLN A 550 -7.28 1.62 -5.11
CA GLN A 550 -7.14 0.32 -5.75
C GLN A 550 -8.34 -0.56 -5.43
N TRP A 551 -8.84 -1.25 -6.46
CA TRP A 551 -9.90 -2.22 -6.34
C TRP A 551 -9.49 -3.52 -7.03
N LEU A 552 -9.46 -4.59 -6.24
CA LEU A 552 -9.31 -5.97 -6.70
C LEU A 552 -10.68 -6.64 -6.64
N HIS A 553 -11.09 -7.27 -7.73
CA HIS A 553 -12.32 -8.07 -7.78
C HIS A 553 -12.02 -9.46 -8.36
N LEU A 554 -12.16 -10.49 -7.52
CA LEU A 554 -12.07 -11.89 -7.92
C LEU A 554 -13.44 -12.35 -8.45
N PHE A 555 -13.53 -12.64 -9.75
CA PHE A 555 -14.77 -13.08 -10.39
C PHE A 555 -14.77 -14.57 -10.74
N ALA A 556 -13.61 -15.25 -10.68
CA ALA A 556 -13.48 -16.71 -10.70
C ALA A 556 -12.13 -17.12 -10.05
N ASP A 557 -11.91 -18.43 -9.85
CA ASP A 557 -10.67 -18.95 -9.27
C ASP A 557 -9.43 -18.46 -10.06
N ASP A 558 -8.54 -17.74 -9.38
CA ASP A 558 -7.34 -17.07 -9.91
C ASP A 558 -7.60 -16.03 -11.03
N ALA A 559 -8.85 -15.66 -11.28
CA ALA A 559 -9.24 -14.68 -12.29
C ALA A 559 -9.76 -13.41 -11.64
N LEU A 560 -9.04 -12.31 -11.85
CA LEU A 560 -9.30 -11.06 -11.15
C LEU A 560 -9.28 -9.84 -12.07
N LEU A 561 -10.03 -8.83 -11.67
CA LEU A 561 -9.97 -7.47 -12.20
C LEU A 561 -9.20 -6.62 -11.18
N LEU A 562 -8.21 -5.88 -11.67
CA LEU A 562 -7.48 -4.88 -10.92
C LEU A 562 -7.73 -3.51 -11.53
N VAL A 563 -8.23 -2.59 -10.73
CA VAL A 563 -8.36 -1.16 -11.08
C VAL A 563 -7.48 -0.36 -10.13
N ARG A 564 -6.65 0.54 -10.67
CA ARG A 564 -5.78 1.45 -9.92
C ARG A 564 -6.02 2.88 -10.35
N SER A 565 -6.04 3.80 -9.40
CA SER A 565 -6.13 5.24 -9.64
C SER A 565 -5.13 6.00 -8.78
N ASP A 566 -4.53 7.05 -9.33
CA ASP A 566 -3.64 7.96 -8.60
C ASP A 566 -3.86 9.39 -9.09
N VAL A 567 -4.14 10.33 -8.19
CA VAL A 567 -4.44 11.72 -8.51
C VAL A 567 -3.62 12.61 -7.61
N GLN A 568 -2.93 13.59 -8.19
CA GLN A 568 -2.20 14.62 -7.48
C GLN A 568 -2.73 16.00 -7.86
N LEU A 569 -3.03 16.79 -6.84
CA LEU A 569 -3.44 18.19 -6.97
C LEU A 569 -2.52 19.06 -6.11
N SER A 570 -1.96 20.11 -6.69
CA SER A 570 -1.11 21.09 -6.04
C SER A 570 -1.69 22.48 -6.25
N THR A 571 -1.58 23.33 -5.23
CA THR A 571 -1.90 24.75 -5.33
C THR A 571 -0.78 25.56 -5.98
N ASP A 572 0.42 24.99 -6.07
CA ASP A 572 1.64 25.68 -6.44
C ASP A 572 2.46 24.86 -7.45
N SER A 573 3.34 25.52 -8.19
CA SER A 573 4.35 24.81 -8.97
C SER A 573 5.35 24.11 -8.05
N LEU A 574 5.61 22.84 -8.35
CA LEU A 574 6.34 21.93 -7.49
C LEU A 574 7.78 21.79 -7.97
N LEU A 575 8.69 21.63 -7.02
CA LEU A 575 10.05 21.17 -7.33
C LEU A 575 9.95 19.80 -8.00
N SER A 576 10.88 19.47 -8.89
CA SER A 576 10.77 18.22 -9.67
C SER A 576 10.81 16.95 -8.83
N LEU A 577 11.26 17.02 -7.57
CA LEU A 577 11.12 15.95 -6.58
C LEU A 577 9.66 15.65 -6.17
N GLU A 578 8.75 16.60 -6.33
CA GLU A 578 7.36 16.56 -5.81
C GLU A 578 6.27 16.64 -6.90
N GLN A 579 6.62 16.93 -8.16
CA GLN A 579 5.76 16.79 -9.36
C GLN A 579 5.13 15.37 -9.50
N PHE A 580 4.46 15.08 -10.62
CA PHE A 580 3.76 13.83 -10.88
C PHE A 580 4.24 13.23 -12.20
N GLY A 581 4.97 12.11 -12.11
CA GLY A 581 5.45 11.35 -13.27
C GLY A 581 4.38 10.48 -13.94
N ILE A 582 4.32 10.50 -15.27
CA ILE A 582 3.41 9.68 -16.10
C ILE A 582 4.19 9.02 -17.24
N GLY A 583 3.96 7.73 -17.43
CA GLY A 583 4.67 6.86 -18.38
C GLY A 583 5.45 5.75 -17.68
N GLY A 584 5.57 4.58 -18.31
CA GLY A 584 6.27 3.42 -17.78
C GLY A 584 5.31 2.33 -17.25
N GLN A 585 5.89 1.23 -16.75
CA GLN A 585 5.13 0.03 -16.37
C GLN A 585 4.10 0.27 -15.26
N ASP A 586 4.43 1.15 -14.31
CA ASP A 586 3.61 1.39 -13.12
C ASP A 586 2.49 2.42 -13.35
N THR A 587 2.57 3.20 -14.42
CA THR A 587 1.60 4.26 -14.74
C THR A 587 0.91 3.95 -16.07
N VAL A 588 1.41 4.48 -17.19
CA VAL A 588 0.85 4.27 -18.54
C VAL A 588 1.82 3.43 -19.36
N ARG A 589 1.53 2.14 -19.49
CA ARG A 589 2.31 1.20 -20.30
C ARG A 589 2.22 1.52 -21.79
N GLY A 590 3.28 1.24 -22.52
CA GLY A 590 3.48 1.64 -23.92
C GLY A 590 4.33 2.91 -24.07
N TYR A 591 4.66 3.59 -22.97
CA TYR A 591 5.51 4.77 -22.90
C TYR A 591 6.71 4.54 -21.97
N ARG A 592 7.84 5.22 -22.22
CA ARG A 592 8.98 5.20 -21.29
C ARG A 592 8.61 5.77 -19.92
N ARG A 593 9.34 5.35 -18.89
CA ARG A 593 9.15 5.86 -17.52
C ARG A 593 9.34 7.37 -17.43
N ASP A 594 8.47 8.01 -16.66
CA ASP A 594 8.49 9.46 -16.36
C ASP A 594 8.53 10.34 -17.64
N LEU A 595 7.83 9.90 -18.70
CA LEU A 595 7.77 10.63 -19.96
C LEU A 595 7.17 12.03 -19.79
N LEU A 596 6.09 12.15 -19.02
CA LEU A 596 5.56 13.44 -18.59
C LEU A 596 5.87 13.65 -17.11
N LEU A 597 6.19 14.89 -16.75
CA LEU A 597 6.39 15.31 -15.38
C LEU A 597 5.70 16.65 -15.15
N THR A 598 4.71 16.67 -14.26
CA THR A 598 3.83 17.84 -14.09
C THR A 598 3.45 18.10 -12.64
N ASP A 599 3.08 19.33 -12.28
CA ASP A 599 2.69 19.68 -10.90
C ASP A 599 1.48 18.86 -10.40
N ASN A 600 0.52 18.64 -11.30
CA ASN A 600 -0.71 17.89 -11.08
C ASN A 600 -0.83 16.74 -12.07
N GLY A 601 -1.57 15.71 -11.70
CA GLY A 601 -1.87 14.64 -12.65
C GLY A 601 -2.94 13.69 -12.16
N ALA A 602 -3.44 12.88 -13.09
CA ALA A 602 -4.40 11.82 -12.82
C ALA A 602 -4.04 10.58 -13.65
N LEU A 603 -4.14 9.42 -13.02
CA LEU A 603 -3.90 8.10 -13.60
C LEU A 603 -5.11 7.20 -13.33
N LEU A 604 -5.49 6.42 -14.33
CA LEU A 604 -6.42 5.31 -14.21
C LEU A 604 -5.89 4.11 -14.99
N SER A 605 -5.79 2.95 -14.35
CA SER A 605 -5.31 1.70 -14.94
C SER A 605 -6.31 0.59 -14.64
N ALA A 606 -6.67 -0.19 -15.65
CA ALA A 606 -7.51 -1.37 -15.52
C ALA A 606 -6.82 -2.58 -16.15
N GLU A 607 -6.76 -3.68 -15.42
CA GLU A 607 -6.11 -4.93 -15.84
C GLU A 607 -6.96 -6.13 -15.45
N VAL A 608 -7.20 -7.04 -16.39
CA VAL A 608 -7.92 -8.29 -16.13
C VAL A 608 -6.93 -9.43 -16.21
N ARG A 609 -6.77 -10.22 -15.16
CA ARG A 609 -5.87 -11.38 -15.13
C ARG A 609 -6.66 -12.65 -15.28
N LEU A 610 -6.28 -13.47 -16.23
CA LEU A 610 -6.97 -14.71 -16.59
C LEU A 610 -5.98 -15.88 -16.49
N PRO A 611 -6.26 -16.90 -15.66
CA PRO A 611 -5.43 -18.09 -15.59
C PRO A 611 -5.58 -18.89 -16.88
N VAL A 612 -4.49 -19.09 -17.61
CA VAL A 612 -4.49 -19.80 -18.89
C VAL A 612 -3.87 -21.18 -18.80
N TRP A 613 -2.96 -21.41 -17.84
CA TRP A 613 -2.34 -22.71 -17.66
C TRP A 613 -1.88 -22.93 -16.22
N ARG A 614 -2.21 -24.09 -15.66
CA ARG A 614 -1.77 -24.54 -14.34
C ARG A 614 -0.85 -25.75 -14.49
N ARG A 615 0.26 -25.77 -13.74
CA ARG A 615 1.22 -26.88 -13.67
C ARG A 615 1.40 -27.33 -12.22
N PRO A 616 0.52 -28.21 -11.70
CA PRO A 616 0.51 -28.59 -10.28
C PRO A 616 1.82 -29.17 -9.77
N ARG A 617 2.56 -29.91 -10.59
CA ARG A 617 3.84 -30.54 -10.19
C ARG A 617 4.91 -29.55 -9.70
N VAL A 618 4.79 -28.28 -10.08
CA VAL A 618 5.72 -27.22 -9.67
C VAL A 618 4.97 -26.06 -9.02
N ASN A 619 3.67 -26.24 -8.69
CA ASN A 619 2.77 -25.16 -8.29
C ASN A 619 2.85 -23.94 -9.23
N GLY A 620 2.92 -24.19 -10.53
CA GLY A 620 3.07 -23.15 -11.55
C GLY A 620 1.71 -22.63 -12.03
N LEU A 621 1.56 -21.33 -12.14
CA LEU A 621 0.39 -20.65 -12.69
C LEU A 621 0.83 -19.64 -13.76
N LEU A 622 0.31 -19.80 -14.98
CA LEU A 622 0.44 -18.82 -16.06
C LEU A 622 -0.87 -18.06 -16.21
N GLN A 623 -0.79 -16.73 -16.19
CA GLN A 623 -1.90 -15.84 -16.47
C GLN A 623 -1.60 -14.94 -17.67
N VAL A 624 -2.68 -14.57 -18.37
CA VAL A 624 -2.68 -13.52 -19.38
C VAL A 624 -3.40 -12.31 -18.80
N ALA A 625 -2.84 -11.12 -18.98
CA ALA A 625 -3.37 -9.89 -18.40
C ALA A 625 -3.55 -8.77 -19.44
N PRO A 626 -4.65 -8.73 -20.21
CA PRO A 626 -4.98 -7.54 -20.97
C PRO A 626 -5.16 -6.33 -20.03
N PHE A 627 -4.69 -5.17 -20.48
CA PHE A 627 -4.78 -3.94 -19.72
C PHE A 627 -5.06 -2.70 -20.58
N LEU A 628 -5.53 -1.65 -19.92
CA LEU A 628 -5.72 -0.31 -20.45
C LEU A 628 -5.34 0.72 -19.39
N ASP A 629 -4.48 1.67 -19.76
CA ASP A 629 -3.99 2.72 -18.89
C ASP A 629 -4.22 4.10 -19.53
N VAL A 630 -4.60 5.07 -18.70
CA VAL A 630 -4.83 6.46 -19.07
C VAL A 630 -4.16 7.36 -18.04
N GLY A 631 -3.34 8.29 -18.49
CA GLY A 631 -2.68 9.28 -17.65
C GLY A 631 -2.79 10.68 -18.23
N MET A 632 -3.00 11.68 -17.39
CA MET A 632 -3.11 13.08 -17.77
C MET A 632 -2.33 13.95 -16.79
N GLY A 633 -1.43 14.80 -17.30
CA GLY A 633 -0.62 15.71 -16.49
C GLY A 633 -0.99 17.17 -16.75
N TRP A 634 -0.78 18.07 -15.80
CA TRP A 634 -0.87 19.52 -16.03
C TRP A 634 -0.12 20.33 -15.00
N ASN A 635 0.29 21.53 -15.41
CA ASN A 635 1.10 22.42 -14.59
C ASN A 635 0.27 23.59 -14.04
N VAL A 636 0.72 24.17 -12.93
CA VAL A 636 0.06 25.33 -12.34
C VAL A 636 0.49 26.62 -13.06
N SER A 637 1.80 26.79 -13.21
CA SER A 637 2.39 28.01 -13.77
C SER A 637 3.15 27.75 -15.06
N ASP A 638 3.81 26.60 -15.17
CA ASP A 638 4.52 26.20 -16.39
C ASP A 638 3.53 25.78 -17.49
N PRO A 639 3.91 25.83 -18.78
CA PRO A 639 3.09 25.30 -19.85
C PRO A 639 2.72 23.82 -19.61
N ASP A 640 1.50 23.45 -19.99
CA ASP A 640 1.10 22.04 -20.00
C ASP A 640 1.94 21.25 -21.03
N PRO A 641 2.29 19.99 -20.74
CA PRO A 641 2.96 19.16 -21.73
C PRO A 641 2.07 18.92 -22.95
N ASP A 642 2.70 18.78 -24.12
CA ASP A 642 2.05 18.34 -25.35
C ASP A 642 2.72 17.04 -25.85
N PRO A 643 2.03 15.89 -25.83
CA PRO A 643 0.63 15.71 -25.43
C PRO A 643 0.41 15.76 -23.92
N ARG A 644 -0.73 16.32 -23.50
CA ARG A 644 -1.16 16.38 -22.10
C ARG A 644 -1.63 15.04 -21.54
N THR A 645 -2.04 14.13 -22.43
CA THR A 645 -2.67 12.86 -22.09
C THR A 645 -1.95 11.72 -22.79
N LEU A 646 -1.61 10.69 -22.02
CA LEU A 646 -1.09 9.42 -22.51
C LEU A 646 -2.17 8.35 -22.37
N VAL A 647 -2.32 7.51 -23.39
CA VAL A 647 -3.23 6.37 -23.36
C VAL A 647 -2.48 5.17 -23.94
N GLY A 648 -2.45 4.07 -23.20
CA GLY A 648 -1.79 2.86 -23.63
C GLY A 648 -2.61 1.63 -23.29
N GLY A 649 -2.52 0.59 -24.12
CA GLY A 649 -3.19 -0.68 -23.86
C GLY A 649 -2.33 -1.83 -24.35
N GLY A 650 -2.55 -3.02 -23.82
CA GLY A 650 -1.67 -4.13 -24.14
C GLY A 650 -2.02 -5.43 -23.44
N VAL A 651 -1.04 -6.32 -23.40
CA VAL A 651 -1.17 -7.64 -22.78
C VAL A 651 0.07 -7.97 -21.96
N GLY A 652 -0.16 -8.48 -20.75
CA GLY A 652 0.84 -9.06 -19.87
C GLY A 652 0.80 -10.59 -19.88
N LEU A 653 1.96 -11.20 -19.64
CA LEU A 653 2.13 -12.61 -19.31
C LEU A 653 2.74 -12.69 -17.91
N LEU A 654 2.07 -13.41 -17.02
CA LEU A 654 2.47 -13.54 -15.62
C LEU A 654 2.69 -15.01 -15.32
N TRP A 655 3.85 -15.35 -14.79
CA TRP A 655 4.19 -16.69 -14.33
C TRP A 655 4.51 -16.64 -12.84
N GLN A 656 3.79 -17.44 -12.06
CA GLN A 656 4.06 -17.62 -10.63
C GLN A 656 4.40 -19.09 -10.39
N GLN A 657 5.44 -19.34 -9.60
CA GLN A 657 5.89 -20.70 -9.28
C GLN A 657 6.71 -20.71 -7.98
N ASN A 658 6.12 -21.16 -6.88
CA ASN A 658 6.75 -21.20 -5.55
C ASN A 658 7.39 -19.84 -5.21
N HIS A 659 8.73 -19.75 -5.23
CA HIS A 659 9.48 -18.54 -4.92
C HIS A 659 9.90 -17.72 -6.14
N LEU A 660 9.42 -18.06 -7.34
CA LEU A 660 9.71 -17.37 -8.60
C LEU A 660 8.44 -16.71 -9.13
N ASN A 661 8.50 -15.39 -9.32
CA ASN A 661 7.48 -14.62 -10.02
C ASN A 661 8.11 -13.94 -11.23
N ALA A 662 7.46 -14.01 -12.39
CA ALA A 662 7.92 -13.34 -13.61
C ALA A 662 6.75 -12.66 -14.32
N ARG A 663 6.98 -11.45 -14.83
CA ARG A 663 6.05 -10.63 -15.60
C ARG A 663 6.73 -10.20 -16.89
N LEU A 664 5.98 -10.26 -17.99
CA LEU A 664 6.34 -9.65 -19.26
C LEU A 664 5.11 -8.93 -19.81
N ASP A 665 5.19 -7.61 -19.95
CA ASP A 665 4.16 -6.79 -20.56
C ASP A 665 4.59 -6.29 -21.93
N TRP A 666 3.64 -6.31 -22.86
CA TRP A 666 3.74 -5.60 -24.12
C TRP A 666 2.63 -4.55 -24.21
N GLY A 667 3.01 -3.29 -24.06
CA GLY A 667 2.15 -2.11 -24.15
C GLY A 667 2.24 -1.45 -25.52
N ILE A 668 1.11 -0.97 -26.01
CA ILE A 668 0.97 -0.27 -27.28
C ILE A 668 0.50 1.16 -26.96
N PRO A 669 1.30 2.20 -27.29
CA PRO A 669 0.87 3.58 -27.11
C PRO A 669 -0.23 3.93 -28.13
N PHE A 670 -1.33 4.53 -27.68
CA PHE A 670 -2.43 4.99 -28.53
C PHE A 670 -2.32 6.47 -28.89
N VAL A 671 -1.56 7.24 -28.11
CA VAL A 671 -1.15 8.61 -28.45
C VAL A 671 0.29 8.56 -28.97
N SER A 672 0.50 9.07 -30.18
CA SER A 672 1.83 9.15 -30.79
C SER A 672 2.70 10.17 -30.08
N ILE A 673 3.95 9.81 -29.84
CA ILE A 673 5.00 10.70 -29.36
C ILE A 673 6.16 10.64 -30.35
N GLU A 674 6.82 11.78 -30.56
CA GLU A 674 8.13 11.80 -31.20
C GLU A 674 9.12 11.24 -30.17
N ALA A 675 9.61 10.04 -30.44
CA ALA A 675 10.58 9.36 -29.60
C ALA A 675 11.46 8.45 -30.45
N ASP A 676 12.78 8.60 -30.31
CA ASP A 676 13.73 7.63 -30.80
C ASP A 676 13.55 6.29 -30.06
N ARG A 677 12.99 5.28 -30.74
CA ARG A 677 12.72 3.95 -30.15
C ARG A 677 14.00 3.13 -30.04
N ASN A 678 14.81 3.44 -29.04
CA ASN A 678 16.12 2.81 -28.83
C ASN A 678 16.16 1.88 -27.61
N THR A 679 15.12 1.90 -26.77
CA THR A 679 15.03 1.12 -25.53
C THR A 679 13.85 0.16 -25.52
N TRP A 680 13.88 -0.84 -24.63
CA TRP A 680 12.81 -1.83 -24.53
C TRP A 680 11.50 -1.16 -24.11
N GLN A 681 11.54 -0.22 -23.17
CA GLN A 681 10.36 0.53 -22.75
C GLN A 681 9.74 1.35 -23.89
N GLU A 682 10.54 1.97 -24.77
CA GLU A 682 10.04 2.73 -25.93
C GLU A 682 9.49 1.82 -27.04
N HIS A 683 9.89 0.55 -27.05
CA HIS A 683 9.21 -0.51 -27.80
C HIS A 683 7.97 -1.08 -27.08
N GLY A 684 7.64 -0.56 -25.90
CA GLY A 684 6.51 -0.97 -25.08
C GLY A 684 6.72 -2.30 -24.34
N LEU A 685 7.97 -2.76 -24.23
CA LEU A 685 8.30 -4.01 -23.54
C LEU A 685 8.75 -3.74 -22.11
N TYR A 686 8.07 -4.38 -21.15
CA TYR A 686 8.42 -4.30 -19.73
C TYR A 686 8.52 -5.71 -19.15
N PHE A 687 9.48 -5.94 -18.27
CA PHE A 687 9.59 -7.21 -17.58
C PHE A 687 10.01 -7.04 -16.13
N SER A 688 9.70 -8.04 -15.32
CA SER A 688 10.18 -8.17 -13.95
C SER A 688 10.28 -9.64 -13.59
N ILE A 689 11.37 -10.04 -12.96
CA ILE A 689 11.62 -11.39 -12.46
C ILE A 689 12.06 -11.25 -11.01
N ASN A 690 11.29 -11.82 -10.09
CA ASN A 690 11.54 -11.81 -8.67
C ASN A 690 11.78 -13.25 -8.20
N VAL A 691 12.85 -13.45 -7.42
CA VAL A 691 13.20 -14.73 -6.81
C VAL A 691 13.37 -14.52 -5.32
N SER A 692 12.53 -15.17 -4.52
CA SER A 692 12.70 -15.25 -3.07
C SER A 692 13.59 -16.45 -2.72
N LEU A 693 14.59 -16.18 -1.90
CA LEU A 693 15.51 -17.15 -1.33
C LEU A 693 15.19 -17.18 0.16
N ARG A 694 14.30 -18.09 0.55
CA ARG A 694 14.09 -18.45 1.95
C ARG A 694 15.19 -19.42 2.37
#